data_AF-A0A932QZP6-F1
#
_entry.id   AF-A0A932QZP6-F1
#
_cell.length_a   1.000
_cell.length_b   1.000
_cell.length_c   1.000
_cell.angle_alpha   90.00
_cell.angle_beta   90.00
_cell.angle_gamma   90.00
#
_symmetry.space_group_name_H-M   'P 1'
#
loop_
_entity.id
_entity.type
_entity.pdbx_description
1 polymer ?
#
loop_
_entity_poly.entity_id
_entity_poly.type
_entity_poly.pdbx_seq_one_letter_code
_entity_poly.pdbx_strand_id
1 'polypeptide(L)'
;MHLSFISHNNSPLGGEFFETGKIVYFGTDRKFVNINEQEIIIMADNMKKMGKFTERLSNTKIPTVEELLKREIRNDISAFPEDLCDDIKDRFERGVINPAMFTPVQKAVEDWWKNKFSVPFGERESILKKRFLDSQKKSEEKVLRAGNFGEKEPLEKSHSTEKMDLNKIFKEVRQEKPKTFLVSKVSRAQKVVKVLTDELGKLSMEDKKIVDRFEGNEWLRSWEANRFSEIISAVWEKKYGFSFEVEDEVDKLLNDKYPEDNSATSKLEQLLVDALVEKDEVTVEKVKEFYLEIFPDQLHGVEIIFAIPQFLRKQELAESGLLNRAGYEDLTEDRFIISNFVLNNSQDKDLLNSFWLTLDLIAQEMKFMGTDVNPRSNSYPRYIDSLRSSVLSELAAYDTLKKIGLRPKLASPRQDAFEGVDLLEGDNNAFQILGDYTVFNGPAFVDLNTVSDDFISLQKTRAKEYDPRAKKYRDAQVKMPSGQVVSAKLFDKIVKMKTKLNQLENSSGRKLNGFLLNIPHEEFNQLSGLPSNDLLVFVKDRIKIVDFDSGFGTTSPEWPSSAKFLTAHDFYRREFLSNLADFPRDIQSLVRFRYQSGGQLDVAQIKSLKQALDAYCTLKFGLKFTKDKDVLVRAIREKYYPSVN
;
A
#
# COMPACT_ATOMS: atom_id res chain seq x y z
N MET A 1 42.70 43.23 36.90
CA MET A 1 44.03 42.67 36.56
C MET A 1 44.46 43.27 35.22
N HIS A 2 45.69 43.75 35.18
CA HIS A 2 46.34 44.54 34.12
C HIS A 2 47.01 43.63 33.07
N LEU A 3 47.12 44.16 31.83
CA LEU A 3 48.12 43.92 30.77
C LEU A 3 47.99 42.59 29.98
N SER A 4 47.60 42.58 28.68
CA SER A 4 48.19 43.11 27.43
C SER A 4 49.25 42.18 26.81
N PHE A 5 49.13 41.84 25.51
CA PHE A 5 50.06 42.21 24.40
C PHE A 5 49.71 41.56 23.02
N ILE A 6 49.47 42.42 22.02
CA ILE A 6 49.85 42.43 20.56
C ILE A 6 49.43 41.25 19.66
N SER A 7 48.66 41.34 18.55
CA SER A 7 48.40 42.29 17.43
C SER A 7 49.28 42.16 16.16
N HIS A 8 48.65 42.45 15.00
CA HIS A 8 49.08 42.54 13.59
C HIS A 8 48.67 41.33 12.71
N ASN A 9 47.99 41.47 11.56
CA ASN A 9 47.53 42.64 10.82
C ASN A 9 46.51 42.27 9.71
N ASN A 10 45.80 43.30 9.23
CA ASN A 10 45.02 43.44 8.00
C ASN A 10 43.49 43.22 8.05
N SER A 11 42.81 44.26 8.54
CA SER A 11 41.52 44.73 8.00
C SER A 11 41.78 45.70 6.83
N PRO A 12 40.81 46.01 5.94
CA PRO A 12 39.84 47.06 6.27
C PRO A 12 38.40 46.81 5.79
N LEU A 13 37.47 47.54 6.41
CA LEU A 13 36.05 47.83 6.06
C LEU A 13 35.04 46.83 6.65
N GLY A 14 34.16 47.18 7.57
CA GLY A 14 33.84 48.42 8.29
C GLY A 14 33.05 48.03 9.55
N GLY A 15 33.20 48.80 10.62
CA GLY A 15 32.66 48.44 11.94
C GLY A 15 31.18 48.74 12.12
N GLU A 16 30.57 48.09 13.11
CA GLU A 16 29.39 48.60 13.80
C GLU A 16 29.49 48.32 15.31
N PHE A 17 29.06 49.34 16.06
CA PHE A 17 29.00 49.42 17.51
C PHE A 17 27.87 48.54 18.05
N PHE A 18 28.11 47.87 19.17
CA PHE A 18 27.07 47.27 19.99
C PHE A 18 26.70 48.21 21.13
N GLU A 19 25.49 48.77 21.11
CA GLU A 19 24.75 49.08 22.33
C GLU A 19 23.24 49.17 22.05
N THR A 20 22.48 48.36 22.77
CA THR A 20 20.99 48.31 22.84
C THR A 20 20.20 47.83 21.60
N GLY A 21 20.08 46.51 21.46
CA GLY A 21 18.78 45.83 21.25
C GLY A 21 17.93 46.09 19.99
N LYS A 22 18.40 46.74 18.92
CA LYS A 22 17.74 46.76 17.60
C LYS A 22 18.76 46.86 16.46
N ILE A 23 18.71 45.93 15.51
CA ILE A 23 19.45 46.04 14.24
C ILE A 23 18.53 46.75 13.24
N VAL A 24 18.98 47.90 12.71
CA VAL A 24 18.26 48.66 11.68
C VAL A 24 18.94 48.42 10.33
N TYR A 25 18.21 47.89 9.35
CA TYR A 25 18.71 47.71 7.99
C TYR A 25 18.50 49.00 7.18
N PHE A 26 19.53 49.47 6.46
CA PHE A 26 19.39 50.58 5.51
C PHE A 26 19.36 50.06 4.07
N GLY A 27 18.16 49.95 3.51
CA GLY A 27 17.95 49.94 2.06
C GLY A 27 17.96 51.37 1.51
N THR A 28 18.14 51.52 0.19
CA THR A 28 18.19 52.82 -0.50
C THR A 28 16.90 53.64 -0.38
N ASP A 29 15.80 53.03 0.06
CA ASP A 29 14.59 53.71 0.50
C ASP A 29 14.39 53.52 2.01
N ARG A 30 14.46 54.61 2.77
CA ARG A 30 14.37 54.65 4.24
C ARG A 30 12.97 54.27 4.74
N LYS A 31 12.63 52.98 4.75
CA LYS A 31 11.50 52.43 5.51
C LYS A 31 12.02 51.48 6.59
N PHE A 32 11.61 51.72 7.83
CA PHE A 32 11.93 50.85 8.96
C PHE A 32 11.09 49.57 8.86
N VAL A 33 11.73 48.43 8.66
CA VAL A 33 11.09 47.11 8.77
C VAL A 33 11.55 46.49 10.08
N ASN A 34 10.59 46.13 10.94
CA ASN A 34 10.85 45.47 12.22
C ASN A 34 10.86 43.96 11.95
N ILE A 35 12.04 43.38 11.72
CA ILE A 35 12.20 41.95 11.40
C ILE A 35 12.48 41.21 12.72
N ASN A 36 11.76 40.11 12.94
CA ASN A 36 11.91 39.25 14.12
C ASN A 36 13.22 38.43 14.03
N GLU A 37 13.89 38.19 15.16
CA GLU A 37 15.14 37.41 15.26
C GLU A 37 15.07 36.01 14.62
N GLN A 38 13.91 35.34 14.65
CA GLN A 38 13.66 34.06 13.98
C GLN A 38 13.68 34.18 12.45
N GLU A 39 13.18 35.27 11.89
CA GLU A 39 13.20 35.51 10.44
C GLU A 39 14.63 35.75 9.94
N ILE A 40 15.46 36.41 10.75
CA ILE A 40 16.89 36.60 10.49
C ILE A 40 17.63 35.25 10.51
N ILE A 41 17.31 34.36 11.46
CA ILE A 41 17.91 33.02 11.54
C ILE A 41 17.51 32.17 10.32
N ILE A 42 16.24 32.21 9.90
CA ILE A 42 15.76 31.49 8.71
C ILE A 42 16.42 32.03 7.44
N MET A 43 16.54 33.36 7.30
CA MET A 43 17.24 33.98 6.17
C MET A 43 18.73 33.59 6.13
N ALA A 44 19.42 33.62 7.27
CA ALA A 44 20.83 33.25 7.36
C ALA A 44 21.06 31.76 7.02
N ASP A 45 20.17 30.87 7.48
CA ASP A 45 20.27 29.43 7.19
C ASP A 45 19.95 29.12 5.73
N ASN A 46 19.01 29.85 5.11
CA ASN A 46 18.71 29.77 3.68
C ASN A 46 19.87 30.30 2.81
N MET A 47 20.50 31.41 3.19
CA MET A 47 21.69 31.94 2.50
C MET A 47 22.88 30.96 2.59
N LYS A 48 23.07 30.31 3.75
CA LYS A 48 24.10 29.28 3.96
C LYS A 48 23.83 28.01 3.14
N LYS A 49 22.57 27.59 3.02
CA LYS A 49 22.13 26.47 2.17
C LYS A 49 22.34 26.78 0.69
N MET A 50 22.00 28.01 0.26
CA MET A 50 22.27 28.48 -1.10
C MET A 50 23.77 28.48 -1.42
N GLY A 51 24.62 29.01 -0.54
CA GLY A 51 26.08 29.01 -0.72
C GLY A 51 26.68 27.61 -0.85
N LYS A 52 26.24 26.66 -0.01
CA LYS A 52 26.66 25.25 -0.11
C LYS A 52 26.15 24.55 -1.38
N PHE A 53 25.00 24.97 -1.90
CA PHE A 53 24.42 24.41 -3.11
C PHE A 53 25.13 24.91 -4.37
N THR A 54 25.43 26.22 -4.45
CA THR A 54 26.23 26.79 -5.55
C THR A 54 27.64 26.24 -5.56
N GLU A 55 28.28 26.06 -4.40
CA GLU A 55 29.58 25.40 -4.28
C GLU A 55 29.55 23.93 -4.73
N ARG A 56 28.46 23.19 -4.45
CA ARG A 56 28.27 21.81 -4.96
C ARG A 56 28.08 21.78 -6.47
N LEU A 57 27.30 22.72 -7.03
CA LEU A 57 27.11 22.81 -8.48
C LEU A 57 28.41 23.14 -9.21
N SER A 58 29.20 24.10 -8.72
CA SER A 58 30.49 24.46 -9.32
C SER A 58 31.53 23.33 -9.24
N ASN A 59 31.39 22.43 -8.27
CA ASN A 59 32.28 21.27 -8.07
C ASN A 59 31.74 19.96 -8.67
N THR A 60 30.58 19.97 -9.34
CA THR A 60 30.00 18.75 -9.92
C THR A 60 30.73 18.39 -11.21
N LYS A 61 31.49 17.29 -11.20
CA LYS A 61 32.13 16.74 -12.39
C LYS A 61 31.05 16.41 -13.43
N ILE A 62 31.21 16.92 -14.66
CA ILE A 62 30.33 16.59 -15.78
C ILE A 62 30.40 15.07 -16.00
N PRO A 63 29.27 14.34 -15.93
CA PRO A 63 29.25 12.91 -16.19
C PRO A 63 29.75 12.60 -17.60
N THR A 64 30.40 11.44 -17.76
CA THR A 64 30.79 10.93 -19.07
C THR A 64 29.55 10.63 -19.92
N VAL A 65 29.73 10.61 -21.25
CA VAL A 65 28.66 10.24 -22.20
C VAL A 65 28.10 8.86 -21.89
N GLU A 66 28.96 7.93 -21.45
CA GLU A 66 28.57 6.59 -21.06
C GLU A 66 27.66 6.60 -19.82
N GLU A 67 27.96 7.42 -18.81
CA GLU A 67 27.11 7.56 -17.62
C GLU A 67 25.76 8.20 -17.93
N LEU A 68 25.71 9.19 -18.83
CA LEU A 68 24.47 9.81 -19.28
C LEU A 68 23.61 8.83 -20.10
N LEU A 69 24.24 8.04 -20.98
CA LEU A 69 23.55 7.01 -21.76
C LEU A 69 22.98 5.91 -20.86
N LYS A 70 23.75 5.44 -19.87
CA LYS A 70 23.30 4.47 -18.86
C LYS A 70 22.07 4.97 -18.10
N ARG A 71 22.04 6.26 -17.77
CA ARG A 71 20.90 6.88 -17.08
C ARG A 71 19.65 6.90 -17.94
N GLU A 72 19.75 7.27 -19.22
CA GLU A 72 18.60 7.32 -20.13
C GLU A 72 18.04 5.92 -20.43
N ILE A 73 18.90 4.91 -20.63
CA ILE A 73 18.47 3.52 -20.85
C ILE A 73 17.79 2.95 -19.61
N ARG A 74 18.34 3.21 -18.41
CA ARG A 74 17.73 2.77 -17.15
C ARG A 74 16.33 3.35 -16.94
N ASN A 75 16.12 4.61 -17.33
CA ASN A 75 14.83 5.28 -17.21
C ASN A 75 13.77 4.73 -18.18
N ASP A 76 14.18 3.97 -19.20
CA ASP A 76 13.32 3.54 -20.30
C ASP A 76 13.51 2.06 -20.63
N ILE A 77 13.87 1.28 -19.60
CA ILE A 77 14.31 -0.10 -19.80
C ILE A 77 13.19 -1.02 -20.30
N SER A 78 11.93 -0.62 -20.08
CA SER A 78 10.73 -1.29 -20.58
C SER A 78 10.52 -1.12 -22.09
N ALA A 79 11.26 -0.24 -22.76
CA ALA A 79 11.20 -0.07 -24.21
C ALA A 79 11.98 -1.15 -24.98
N PHE A 80 12.69 -2.04 -24.28
CA PHE A 80 13.42 -3.16 -24.87
C PHE A 80 12.59 -4.46 -24.77
N PRO A 81 12.75 -5.41 -25.70
CA PRO A 81 12.15 -6.74 -25.58
C PRO A 81 12.48 -7.40 -24.23
N GLU A 82 11.52 -8.15 -23.66
CA GLU A 82 11.60 -8.69 -22.30
C GLU A 82 12.80 -9.63 -22.11
N ASP A 83 13.15 -10.39 -23.16
CA ASP A 83 14.32 -11.28 -23.23
C ASP A 83 15.66 -10.53 -23.26
N LEU A 84 15.66 -9.26 -23.68
CA LEU A 84 16.84 -8.38 -23.69
C LEU A 84 16.92 -7.48 -22.46
N CYS A 85 15.81 -7.20 -21.78
CA CYS A 85 15.76 -6.35 -20.58
C CYS A 85 16.71 -6.84 -19.48
N ASP A 86 16.73 -8.15 -19.21
CA ASP A 86 17.54 -8.73 -18.14
C ASP A 86 19.03 -8.79 -18.51
N ASP A 87 19.36 -9.04 -19.79
CA ASP A 87 20.74 -9.03 -20.29
C ASP A 87 21.32 -7.60 -20.33
N ILE A 88 20.49 -6.61 -20.68
CA ILE A 88 20.84 -5.18 -20.62
C ILE A 88 21.09 -4.77 -19.16
N LYS A 89 20.22 -5.15 -18.21
CA LYS A 89 20.41 -4.84 -16.78
C LYS A 89 21.70 -5.43 -16.23
N ASP A 90 21.91 -6.74 -16.41
CA ASP A 90 23.05 -7.46 -15.83
C ASP A 90 24.40 -6.95 -16.38
N ARG A 91 24.48 -6.68 -17.68
CA ARG A 91 25.73 -6.21 -18.31
C ARG A 91 26.03 -4.73 -18.01
N PHE A 92 25.00 -3.89 -17.91
CA PHE A 92 25.16 -2.48 -17.52
C PHE A 92 25.64 -2.33 -16.07
N GLU A 93 25.18 -3.19 -15.17
CA GLU A 93 25.56 -3.16 -13.75
C GLU A 93 26.99 -3.67 -13.50
N ARG A 94 27.51 -4.55 -14.36
CA ARG A 94 28.85 -5.14 -14.20
C ARG A 94 29.99 -4.32 -14.81
N GLY A 95 29.71 -3.24 -15.54
CA GLY A 95 30.73 -2.38 -16.14
C GLY A 95 31.57 -3.06 -17.23
N VAL A 96 31.14 -4.21 -17.74
CA VAL A 96 31.85 -4.97 -18.78
C VAL A 96 31.23 -4.62 -20.13
N ILE A 97 31.85 -3.69 -20.86
CA ILE A 97 31.62 -3.55 -22.29
C ILE A 97 32.95 -3.83 -22.99
N ASN A 98 33.12 -5.07 -23.48
CA ASN A 98 34.17 -5.39 -24.44
C ASN A 98 33.65 -5.01 -25.84
N PRO A 99 34.27 -4.06 -26.55
CA PRO A 99 33.78 -3.54 -27.83
C PRO A 99 33.70 -4.58 -28.97
N ALA A 100 34.33 -5.74 -28.82
CA ALA A 100 34.53 -6.68 -29.92
C ALA A 100 33.47 -7.80 -30.05
N MET A 101 32.47 -7.90 -29.17
CA MET A 101 31.50 -9.01 -29.21
C MET A 101 30.06 -8.62 -28.86
N PHE A 102 29.41 -7.73 -29.63
CA PHE A 102 27.98 -7.40 -29.40
C PHE A 102 27.27 -6.89 -30.67
N THR A 103 26.40 -7.68 -31.31
CA THR A 103 25.53 -7.18 -32.39
C THR A 103 24.05 -7.00 -32.00
N PRO A 104 23.38 -7.91 -31.24
CA PRO A 104 21.94 -7.74 -30.96
C PRO A 104 21.61 -6.61 -29.98
N VAL A 105 22.34 -6.54 -28.85
CA VAL A 105 22.12 -5.52 -27.80
C VAL A 105 22.50 -4.13 -28.30
N GLN A 106 23.63 -4.01 -29.02
CA GLN A 106 24.05 -2.74 -29.59
C GLN A 106 23.02 -2.23 -30.60
N LYS A 107 22.55 -3.09 -31.50
CA LYS A 107 21.49 -2.74 -32.45
C LYS A 107 20.19 -2.35 -31.75
N ALA A 108 19.78 -3.06 -30.69
CA ALA A 108 18.60 -2.71 -29.92
C ALA A 108 18.71 -1.33 -29.26
N VAL A 109 19.89 -0.97 -28.73
CA VAL A 109 20.17 0.35 -28.16
C VAL A 109 20.22 1.44 -29.23
N GLU A 110 20.81 1.15 -30.39
CA GLU A 110 20.84 2.07 -31.55
C GLU A 110 19.43 2.32 -32.11
N ASP A 111 18.62 1.27 -32.24
CA ASP A 111 17.23 1.35 -32.71
C ASP A 111 16.35 2.09 -31.70
N TRP A 112 16.47 1.79 -30.40
CA TRP A 112 15.80 2.54 -29.33
C TRP A 112 16.19 4.02 -29.36
N TRP A 113 17.48 4.32 -29.49
CA TRP A 113 17.99 5.69 -29.56
C TRP A 113 17.42 6.45 -30.75
N LYS A 114 17.45 5.81 -31.93
CA LYS A 114 16.92 6.38 -33.17
C LYS A 114 15.42 6.66 -33.04
N ASN A 115 14.66 5.76 -32.43
CA ASN A 115 13.22 5.93 -32.21
C ASN A 115 12.92 7.02 -31.18
N LYS A 116 13.70 7.10 -30.09
CA LYS A 116 13.45 8.06 -29.01
C LYS A 116 13.84 9.48 -29.36
N PHE A 117 14.95 9.66 -30.08
CA PHE A 117 15.53 10.98 -30.34
C PHE A 117 15.47 11.41 -31.81
N SER A 118 15.02 10.54 -32.71
CA SER A 118 14.93 10.81 -34.15
C SER A 118 16.25 11.25 -34.79
N VAL A 119 17.37 10.76 -34.27
CA VAL A 119 18.74 11.11 -34.68
C VAL A 119 19.68 9.89 -34.70
N PRO A 120 20.76 9.91 -35.48
CA PRO A 120 21.75 8.83 -35.48
C PRO A 120 22.41 8.63 -34.12
N PHE A 121 22.68 7.37 -33.74
CA PHE A 121 23.39 7.05 -32.48
C PHE A 121 24.80 7.66 -32.40
N GLY A 122 25.41 7.97 -33.55
CA GLY A 122 26.68 8.70 -33.64
C GLY A 122 26.63 10.11 -33.02
N GLU A 123 25.44 10.73 -32.95
CA GLU A 123 25.24 12.07 -32.38
C GLU A 123 24.88 12.05 -30.88
N ARG A 124 24.90 10.88 -30.24
CA ARG A 124 24.48 10.72 -28.83
C ARG A 124 25.22 11.63 -27.86
N GLU A 125 26.51 11.87 -28.11
CA GLU A 125 27.34 12.69 -27.23
C GLU A 125 26.87 14.15 -27.19
N SER A 126 26.59 14.78 -28.33
CA SER A 126 26.15 16.16 -28.39
C SER A 126 24.77 16.33 -27.76
N ILE A 127 23.87 15.38 -27.98
CA ILE A 127 22.49 15.39 -27.47
C ILE A 127 22.45 15.17 -25.96
N LEU A 128 23.18 14.18 -25.43
CA LEU A 128 23.21 13.91 -24.00
C LEU A 128 23.85 15.07 -23.23
N LYS A 129 24.95 15.64 -23.75
CA LYS A 129 25.59 16.83 -23.16
C LYS A 129 24.65 18.04 -23.18
N LYS A 130 23.97 18.30 -24.31
CA LYS A 130 22.99 19.40 -24.42
C LYS A 130 21.85 19.25 -23.41
N ARG A 131 21.22 18.06 -23.32
CA ARG A 131 20.12 17.81 -22.37
C ARG A 131 20.58 17.91 -20.92
N PHE A 132 21.79 17.44 -20.60
CA PHE A 132 22.37 17.59 -19.26
C PHE A 132 22.56 19.07 -18.90
N LEU A 133 23.15 19.87 -19.81
CA LEU A 133 23.33 21.31 -19.62
C LEU A 133 21.99 22.05 -19.52
N ASP A 134 21.01 21.71 -20.36
CA ASP A 134 19.66 22.29 -20.30
C ASP A 134 18.96 21.95 -18.96
N SER A 135 19.16 20.73 -18.45
CA SER A 135 18.65 20.30 -17.14
C SER A 135 19.34 21.03 -15.98
N GLN A 136 20.66 21.26 -16.06
CA GLN A 136 21.36 22.08 -15.08
C GLN A 136 20.89 23.52 -15.12
N LYS A 137 20.80 24.13 -16.30
CA LYS A 137 20.29 25.50 -16.49
C LYS A 137 18.87 25.66 -15.94
N LYS A 138 17.96 24.71 -16.18
CA LYS A 138 16.61 24.71 -15.58
C LYS A 138 16.64 24.61 -14.05
N SER A 139 17.57 23.83 -13.49
CA SER A 139 17.74 23.70 -12.04
C SER A 139 18.29 24.99 -11.43
N GLU A 140 19.26 25.62 -12.09
CA GLU A 140 19.79 26.94 -11.73
C GLU A 140 18.71 28.03 -11.83
N GLU A 141 17.90 28.05 -12.88
CA GLU A 141 16.77 28.97 -13.03
C GLU A 141 15.70 28.74 -11.94
N LYS A 142 15.42 27.49 -11.54
CA LYS A 142 14.50 27.18 -10.44
C LYS A 142 15.04 27.70 -9.10
N VAL A 143 16.35 27.58 -8.87
CA VAL A 143 17.01 28.06 -7.65
C VAL A 143 17.13 29.59 -7.63
N LEU A 144 17.44 30.23 -8.76
CA LEU A 144 17.42 31.68 -8.91
C LEU A 144 16.01 32.26 -8.70
N ARG A 145 14.97 31.58 -9.19
CA ARG A 145 13.57 31.95 -8.90
C ARG A 145 13.21 31.77 -7.42
N ALA A 146 13.77 30.75 -6.75
CA ALA A 146 13.60 30.53 -5.32
C ALA A 146 14.47 31.46 -4.44
N GLY A 147 15.51 32.09 -4.99
CA GLY A 147 16.34 33.07 -4.30
C GLY A 147 15.84 34.52 -4.42
N ASN A 148 15.15 34.86 -5.51
CA ASN A 148 14.54 36.18 -5.71
C ASN A 148 13.17 36.31 -5.03
N PHE A 149 13.11 36.11 -3.71
CA PHE A 149 11.95 36.45 -2.87
C PHE A 149 11.98 37.90 -2.34
N GLY A 150 13.03 38.67 -2.65
CA GLY A 150 13.01 40.12 -2.49
C GLY A 150 12.39 40.77 -3.73
N GLU A 151 11.18 41.30 -3.61
CA GLU A 151 10.53 42.17 -4.60
C GLU A 151 10.02 41.51 -5.90
N LYS A 152 9.21 40.45 -5.77
CA LYS A 152 8.13 40.24 -6.75
C LYS A 152 6.82 40.65 -6.12
N GLU A 153 6.18 41.65 -6.73
CA GLU A 153 4.73 41.87 -6.56
C GLU A 153 4.03 40.50 -6.66
N PRO A 154 3.07 40.23 -5.77
CA PRO A 154 2.37 38.95 -5.78
C PRO A 154 1.82 38.73 -7.18
N LEU A 155 2.21 37.62 -7.80
CA LEU A 155 1.52 37.09 -8.96
C LEU A 155 0.08 36.85 -8.52
N GLU A 156 -0.78 37.84 -8.77
CA GLU A 156 -2.22 37.70 -8.81
C GLU A 156 -2.53 36.64 -9.88
N LYS A 157 -2.44 35.37 -9.49
CA LYS A 157 -3.26 34.35 -10.12
C LYS A 157 -4.68 34.77 -9.86
N SER A 158 -5.36 35.20 -10.92
CA SER A 158 -6.77 35.52 -10.99
C SER A 158 -7.65 34.28 -10.77
N HIS A 159 -7.53 33.66 -9.60
CA HIS A 159 -8.64 33.01 -8.95
C HIS A 159 -9.08 34.01 -7.90
N SER A 160 -10.14 34.76 -8.21
CA SER A 160 -10.90 35.45 -7.18
C SER A 160 -11.48 34.35 -6.27
N THR A 161 -10.68 33.85 -5.34
CA THR A 161 -11.19 33.10 -4.20
C THR A 161 -11.98 34.11 -3.40
N GLU A 162 -13.28 34.16 -3.69
CA GLU A 162 -14.27 34.69 -2.78
C GLU A 162 -13.95 34.06 -1.43
N LYS A 163 -13.39 34.84 -0.50
CA LYS A 163 -13.01 34.33 0.83
C LYS A 163 -14.25 33.69 1.41
N MET A 164 -14.25 32.37 1.51
CA MET A 164 -15.36 31.62 2.06
C MET A 164 -15.68 32.17 3.46
N ASP A 165 -16.89 32.70 3.62
CA ASP A 165 -17.33 33.21 4.91
C ASP A 165 -17.59 32.02 5.85
N LEU A 166 -16.62 31.75 6.73
CA LEU A 166 -16.67 30.68 7.72
C LEU A 166 -17.98 30.69 8.51
N ASN A 167 -18.46 31.88 8.91
CA ASN A 167 -19.67 32.00 9.70
C ASN A 167 -20.91 31.62 8.88
N LYS A 168 -20.92 31.94 7.59
CA LYS A 168 -21.97 31.52 6.67
C LYS A 168 -21.98 30.00 6.52
N ILE A 169 -20.82 29.37 6.25
CA ILE A 169 -20.71 27.91 6.14
C ILE A 169 -21.16 27.24 7.43
N PHE A 170 -20.66 27.66 8.59
CA PHE A 170 -21.03 27.09 9.88
C PHE A 170 -22.53 27.22 10.17
N LYS A 171 -23.14 28.35 9.79
CA LYS A 171 -24.59 28.55 9.93
C LYS A 171 -25.38 27.62 9.02
N GLU A 172 -24.96 27.45 7.77
CA GLU A 172 -25.61 26.55 6.81
C GLU A 172 -25.48 25.07 7.23
N VAL A 173 -24.30 24.63 7.71
CA VAL A 173 -24.10 23.26 8.23
C VAL A 173 -25.01 22.97 9.43
N ARG A 174 -25.13 23.92 10.38
CA ARG A 174 -26.07 23.76 11.52
C ARG A 174 -27.53 23.60 11.05
N GLN A 175 -27.89 24.18 9.92
CA GLN A 175 -29.23 24.03 9.33
C GLN A 175 -29.41 22.67 8.64
N GLU A 176 -28.36 22.17 7.98
CA GLU A 176 -28.37 20.85 7.32
C GLU A 176 -28.50 19.70 8.33
N LYS A 177 -28.02 19.88 9.57
CA LYS A 177 -28.01 18.84 10.63
C LYS A 177 -27.45 17.50 10.14
N PRO A 178 -26.22 17.49 9.60
CA PRO A 178 -25.57 16.26 9.17
C PRO A 178 -25.51 15.24 10.32
N LYS A 179 -25.64 13.96 9.97
CA LYS A 179 -25.56 12.85 10.95
C LYS A 179 -24.11 12.49 11.30
N THR A 180 -23.18 12.77 10.39
CA THR A 180 -21.76 12.42 10.47
C THR A 180 -20.91 13.66 10.25
N PHE A 181 -19.75 13.71 10.91
CA PHE A 181 -18.79 14.81 10.75
C PHE A 181 -18.09 14.83 9.38
N LEU A 182 -18.38 13.85 8.54
CA LEU A 182 -17.81 13.73 7.20
C LEU A 182 -18.95 13.56 6.22
N VAL A 183 -18.88 14.30 5.11
CA VAL A 183 -19.72 14.05 3.96
C VAL A 183 -18.94 13.12 3.05
N SER A 184 -19.52 11.99 2.67
CA SER A 184 -18.93 11.25 1.56
C SER A 184 -19.06 12.13 0.31
N LYS A 185 -17.98 12.75 -0.17
CA LYS A 185 -17.90 13.06 -1.60
C LYS A 185 -18.22 11.76 -2.33
N VAL A 186 -19.22 11.79 -3.22
CA VAL A 186 -19.53 10.61 -4.03
C VAL A 186 -18.27 10.30 -4.83
N SER A 187 -17.54 9.25 -4.44
CA SER A 187 -16.25 8.93 -5.04
C SER A 187 -16.43 8.64 -6.53
N ARG A 188 -15.38 8.80 -7.34
CA ARG A 188 -15.42 8.41 -8.77
C ARG A 188 -15.98 7.00 -8.92
N ALA A 189 -15.54 6.06 -8.07
CA ALA A 189 -16.06 4.70 -8.02
C ALA A 189 -17.57 4.64 -7.72
N GLN A 190 -18.08 5.38 -6.74
CA GLN A 190 -19.52 5.42 -6.45
C GLN A 190 -20.33 6.06 -7.58
N LYS A 191 -19.80 7.10 -8.25
CA LYS A 191 -20.45 7.69 -9.44
C LYS A 191 -20.52 6.66 -10.58
N VAL A 192 -19.45 5.89 -10.79
CA VAL A 192 -19.40 4.78 -11.76
C VAL A 192 -20.40 3.70 -11.40
N VAL A 193 -20.45 3.27 -10.14
CA VAL A 193 -21.43 2.29 -9.66
C VAL A 193 -22.84 2.78 -9.92
N LYS A 194 -23.19 4.03 -9.60
CA LYS A 194 -24.52 4.59 -9.93
C LYS A 194 -24.86 4.49 -11.42
N VAL A 195 -23.88 4.71 -12.31
CA VAL A 195 -24.08 4.51 -13.76
C VAL A 195 -24.37 3.04 -14.08
N LEU A 196 -23.68 2.10 -13.43
CA LEU A 196 -23.92 0.67 -13.57
C LEU A 196 -25.26 0.23 -12.98
N THR A 197 -25.68 0.81 -11.84
CA THR A 197 -26.94 0.52 -11.16
C THR A 197 -28.14 0.77 -12.08
N ASP A 198 -28.09 1.86 -12.86
CA ASP A 198 -29.08 2.18 -13.90
C ASP A 198 -29.19 1.08 -14.99
N GLU A 199 -28.12 0.30 -15.18
CA GLU A 199 -28.02 -0.75 -16.21
C GLU A 199 -28.07 -2.17 -15.63
N LEU A 200 -28.13 -2.33 -14.30
CA LEU A 200 -28.10 -3.64 -13.61
C LEU A 200 -29.16 -4.58 -14.17
N GLY A 201 -30.36 -4.09 -14.49
CA GLY A 201 -31.44 -4.90 -15.06
C GLY A 201 -31.05 -5.72 -16.30
N LYS A 202 -30.00 -5.31 -17.03
CA LYS A 202 -29.50 -5.94 -18.26
C LYS A 202 -28.27 -6.82 -18.04
N LEU A 203 -27.68 -6.81 -16.84
CA LEU A 203 -26.52 -7.63 -16.50
C LEU A 203 -26.94 -9.06 -16.13
N SER A 204 -26.04 -10.01 -16.36
CA SER A 204 -26.20 -11.40 -15.91
C SER A 204 -26.25 -11.45 -14.37
N MET A 205 -26.79 -12.53 -13.81
CA MET A 205 -26.84 -12.69 -12.34
C MET A 205 -25.44 -12.72 -11.71
N GLU A 206 -24.44 -13.24 -12.42
CA GLU A 206 -23.05 -13.29 -11.96
C GLU A 206 -22.40 -11.90 -12.00
N ASP A 207 -22.59 -11.17 -13.10
CA ASP A 207 -22.10 -9.80 -13.23
C ASP A 207 -22.75 -8.87 -12.19
N LYS A 208 -24.05 -9.04 -11.90
CA LYS A 208 -24.75 -8.32 -10.83
C LYS A 208 -24.07 -8.53 -9.48
N LYS A 209 -23.77 -9.78 -9.11
CA LYS A 209 -23.08 -10.08 -7.85
C LYS A 209 -21.72 -9.40 -7.77
N ILE A 210 -20.97 -9.33 -8.87
CA ILE A 210 -19.68 -8.64 -8.91
C ILE A 210 -19.88 -7.13 -8.68
N VAL A 211 -20.85 -6.51 -9.34
CA VAL A 211 -21.18 -5.09 -9.15
C VAL A 211 -21.67 -4.81 -7.73
N ASP A 212 -22.57 -5.63 -7.19
CA ASP A 212 -23.10 -5.50 -5.82
C ASP A 212 -21.98 -5.61 -4.77
N ARG A 213 -21.01 -6.52 -4.98
CA ARG A 213 -19.84 -6.65 -4.12
C ARG A 213 -18.93 -5.42 -4.19
N PHE A 214 -18.68 -4.91 -5.40
CA PHE A 214 -17.92 -3.67 -5.57
C PHE A 214 -18.63 -2.47 -4.93
N GLU A 215 -19.95 -2.34 -5.11
CA GLU A 215 -20.79 -1.30 -4.46
C GLU A 215 -20.74 -1.41 -2.93
N GLY A 216 -20.74 -2.64 -2.40
CA GLY A 216 -20.55 -2.92 -0.98
C GLY A 216 -19.13 -2.66 -0.45
N ASN A 217 -18.23 -2.10 -1.27
CA ASN A 217 -16.80 -1.94 -0.98
C ASN A 217 -16.13 -3.27 -0.57
N GLU A 218 -16.60 -4.39 -1.12
CA GLU A 218 -15.92 -5.68 -0.99
C GLU A 218 -14.84 -5.81 -2.05
N TRP A 219 -13.70 -6.39 -1.67
CA TRP A 219 -12.62 -6.63 -2.63
C TRP A 219 -13.05 -7.69 -3.65
N LEU A 220 -12.91 -7.34 -4.92
CA LEU A 220 -13.10 -8.27 -6.01
C LEU A 220 -11.86 -9.14 -6.14
N ARG A 221 -12.03 -10.47 -6.25
CA ARG A 221 -10.93 -11.38 -6.61
C ARG A 221 -10.35 -10.93 -7.96
N SER A 222 -9.10 -11.24 -8.27
CA SER A 222 -8.44 -10.75 -9.50
C SER A 222 -9.26 -11.02 -10.77
N TRP A 223 -9.92 -12.18 -10.88
CA TRP A 223 -10.79 -12.49 -12.01
C TRP A 223 -12.11 -11.70 -11.99
N GLU A 224 -12.67 -11.40 -10.81
CA GLU A 224 -13.86 -10.55 -10.65
C GLU A 224 -13.52 -9.10 -10.96
N ALA A 225 -12.34 -8.62 -10.58
CA ALA A 225 -11.87 -7.28 -10.91
C ALA A 225 -11.67 -7.10 -12.42
N ASN A 226 -11.07 -8.10 -13.09
CA ASN A 226 -10.98 -8.12 -14.54
C ASN A 226 -12.37 -8.13 -15.18
N ARG A 227 -13.27 -8.98 -14.67
CA ARG A 227 -14.65 -9.07 -15.16
C ARG A 227 -15.42 -7.77 -14.94
N PHE A 228 -15.23 -7.10 -13.80
CA PHE A 228 -15.81 -5.80 -13.48
C PHE A 228 -15.33 -4.72 -14.45
N SER A 229 -14.04 -4.68 -14.77
CA SER A 229 -13.49 -3.78 -15.79
C SER A 229 -14.13 -4.03 -17.17
N GLU A 230 -14.28 -5.30 -17.58
CA GLU A 230 -14.98 -5.65 -18.82
C GLU A 230 -16.45 -5.17 -18.82
N ILE A 231 -17.16 -5.37 -17.70
CA ILE A 231 -18.54 -4.93 -17.53
C ILE A 231 -18.63 -3.41 -17.68
N ILE A 232 -17.77 -2.66 -16.97
CA ILE A 232 -17.77 -1.20 -17.03
C ILE A 232 -17.49 -0.73 -18.45
N SER A 233 -16.42 -1.19 -19.08
CA SER A 233 -16.05 -0.75 -20.43
C SER A 233 -17.15 -1.03 -21.44
N ALA A 234 -17.78 -2.21 -21.39
CA ALA A 234 -18.89 -2.56 -22.26
C ALA A 234 -20.14 -1.69 -22.01
N VAL A 235 -20.47 -1.40 -20.74
CA VAL A 235 -21.59 -0.51 -20.40
C VAL A 235 -21.30 0.91 -20.86
N TRP A 236 -20.09 1.40 -20.68
CA TRP A 236 -19.68 2.76 -21.01
C TRP A 236 -19.71 3.00 -22.53
N GLU A 237 -19.06 2.13 -23.29
CA GLU A 237 -19.01 2.23 -24.75
C GLU A 237 -20.42 2.17 -25.35
N LYS A 238 -21.27 1.28 -24.84
CA LYS A 238 -22.67 1.17 -25.28
C LYS A 238 -23.51 2.40 -24.96
N LYS A 239 -23.32 3.01 -23.79
CA LYS A 239 -24.18 4.09 -23.29
C LYS A 239 -23.74 5.47 -23.77
N TYR A 240 -22.43 5.70 -23.87
CA TYR A 240 -21.85 7.01 -24.13
C TYR A 240 -21.01 7.06 -25.41
N GLY A 241 -20.72 5.93 -26.05
CA GLY A 241 -20.01 5.88 -27.33
C GLY A 241 -18.48 5.98 -27.22
N PHE A 242 -17.92 5.88 -26.01
CA PHE A 242 -16.48 5.91 -25.77
C PHE A 242 -16.06 4.93 -24.66
N SER A 243 -14.78 4.55 -24.66
CA SER A 243 -14.20 3.61 -23.69
C SER A 243 -14.09 4.23 -22.30
N PHE A 244 -14.31 3.44 -21.25
CA PHE A 244 -14.08 3.85 -19.86
C PHE A 244 -12.59 4.17 -19.56
N GLU A 245 -11.68 3.75 -20.43
CA GLU A 245 -10.24 4.05 -20.30
C GLU A 245 -9.90 5.51 -20.67
N VAL A 246 -10.83 6.26 -21.28
CA VAL A 246 -10.62 7.68 -21.63
C VAL A 246 -10.95 8.55 -20.42
N GLU A 247 -10.00 8.66 -19.48
CA GLU A 247 -10.24 9.27 -18.16
C GLU A 247 -10.86 10.68 -18.21
N ASP A 248 -10.37 11.56 -19.07
CA ASP A 248 -10.87 12.94 -19.17
C ASP A 248 -12.36 13.00 -19.60
N GLU A 249 -12.77 12.13 -20.52
CA GLU A 249 -14.17 12.06 -20.99
C GLU A 249 -15.08 11.45 -19.93
N VAL A 250 -14.59 10.42 -19.23
CA VAL A 250 -15.28 9.80 -18.09
C VAL A 250 -15.50 10.83 -16.99
N ASP A 251 -14.45 11.54 -16.59
CA ASP A 251 -14.50 12.48 -15.46
C ASP A 251 -15.39 13.68 -15.79
N LYS A 252 -15.28 14.21 -17.01
CA LYS A 252 -16.20 15.25 -17.50
C LYS A 252 -17.65 14.78 -17.41
N LEU A 253 -17.96 13.60 -17.95
CA LEU A 253 -19.32 13.07 -17.94
C LEU A 253 -19.83 12.80 -16.52
N LEU A 254 -18.99 12.23 -15.65
CA LEU A 254 -19.35 11.96 -14.26
C LEU A 254 -19.61 13.24 -13.49
N ASN A 255 -18.86 14.32 -13.75
CA ASN A 255 -19.06 15.62 -13.14
C ASN A 255 -20.28 16.34 -13.71
N ASP A 256 -20.56 16.21 -15.01
CA ASP A 256 -21.77 16.78 -15.63
C ASP A 256 -23.04 16.05 -15.12
N LYS A 257 -23.01 14.72 -14.99
CA LYS A 257 -24.16 13.91 -14.57
C LYS A 257 -24.36 13.90 -13.05
N TYR A 258 -23.26 13.92 -12.29
CA TYR A 258 -23.26 13.96 -10.83
C TYR A 258 -22.40 15.15 -10.39
N PRO A 259 -22.94 16.37 -10.48
CA PRO A 259 -22.25 17.58 -10.08
C PRO A 259 -21.79 17.44 -8.63
N GLU A 260 -20.68 18.12 -8.32
CA GLU A 260 -20.16 18.15 -6.95
C GLU A 260 -21.25 18.60 -5.99
N ASP A 261 -21.30 17.93 -4.84
CA ASP A 261 -22.21 18.34 -3.79
C ASP A 261 -21.78 19.72 -3.27
N ASN A 262 -22.62 20.71 -3.52
CA ASN A 262 -22.43 22.09 -3.07
C ASN A 262 -23.07 22.35 -1.71
N SER A 263 -23.44 21.28 -0.98
CA SER A 263 -23.88 21.35 0.42
C SER A 263 -22.87 22.13 1.27
N ALA A 264 -23.37 22.77 2.32
CA ALA A 264 -22.52 23.48 3.26
C ALA A 264 -21.56 22.51 3.96
N THR A 265 -21.98 21.27 4.18
CA THR A 265 -21.13 20.25 4.80
C THR A 265 -19.99 19.82 3.85
N SER A 266 -20.21 19.71 2.53
CA SER A 266 -19.11 19.49 1.57
C SER A 266 -18.15 20.67 1.48
N LYS A 267 -18.66 21.91 1.58
CA LYS A 267 -17.81 23.11 1.66
C LYS A 267 -16.97 23.14 2.93
N LEU A 268 -17.53 22.69 4.06
CA LEU A 268 -16.80 22.56 5.32
C LEU A 268 -15.68 21.52 5.24
N GLU A 269 -15.92 20.38 4.58
CA GLU A 269 -14.89 19.36 4.34
C GLU A 269 -13.77 19.91 3.44
N GLN A 270 -14.11 20.59 2.35
CA GLN A 270 -13.08 21.20 1.48
C GLN A 270 -12.26 22.24 2.25
N LEU A 271 -12.93 23.10 3.02
CA LEU A 271 -12.27 24.08 3.88
C LEU A 271 -11.33 23.42 4.90
N LEU A 272 -11.74 22.31 5.51
CA LEU A 272 -10.90 21.53 6.41
C LEU A 272 -9.63 21.06 5.70
N VAL A 273 -9.79 20.43 4.53
CA VAL A 273 -8.67 19.91 3.75
C VAL A 273 -7.73 21.04 3.35
N ASP A 274 -8.26 22.12 2.78
CA ASP A 274 -7.47 23.29 2.37
C ASP A 274 -6.68 23.84 3.57
N ALA A 275 -7.33 24.04 4.72
CA ALA A 275 -6.68 24.56 5.92
C ALA A 275 -5.59 23.63 6.48
N LEU A 276 -5.81 22.31 6.48
CA LEU A 276 -4.82 21.32 6.92
C LEU A 276 -3.59 21.30 6.00
N VAL A 277 -3.82 21.40 4.69
CA VAL A 277 -2.73 21.32 3.70
C VAL A 277 -1.95 22.62 3.62
N GLU A 278 -2.63 23.78 3.65
CA GLU A 278 -2.02 25.12 3.72
C GLU A 278 -1.36 25.42 5.07
N LYS A 279 -1.64 24.61 6.10
CA LYS A 279 -1.21 24.81 7.49
C LYS A 279 -1.75 26.12 8.07
N ASP A 280 -2.98 26.48 7.72
CA ASP A 280 -3.68 27.60 8.34
C ASP A 280 -4.16 27.19 9.74
N GLU A 281 -3.30 27.32 10.73
CA GLU A 281 -3.57 26.94 12.13
C GLU A 281 -4.84 27.62 12.68
N VAL A 282 -5.14 28.85 12.26
CA VAL A 282 -6.31 29.59 12.73
C VAL A 282 -7.59 28.99 12.16
N THR A 283 -7.61 28.67 10.86
CA THR A 283 -8.76 28.04 10.24
C THR A 283 -8.92 26.60 10.72
N VAL A 284 -7.82 25.86 10.86
CA VAL A 284 -7.81 24.50 11.43
C VAL A 284 -8.45 24.48 12.82
N GLU A 285 -8.04 25.36 13.73
CA GLU A 285 -8.60 25.39 15.08
C GLU A 285 -10.08 25.75 15.08
N LYS A 286 -10.50 26.75 14.28
CA LYS A 286 -11.92 27.12 14.16
C LYS A 286 -12.78 25.99 13.60
N VAL A 287 -12.30 25.31 12.56
CA VAL A 287 -13.02 24.18 11.97
C VAL A 287 -13.06 23.00 12.95
N LYS A 288 -11.99 22.76 13.71
CA LYS A 288 -11.94 21.74 14.76
C LYS A 288 -12.95 22.04 15.88
N GLU A 289 -12.92 23.24 16.45
CA GLU A 289 -13.88 23.70 17.45
C GLU A 289 -15.32 23.53 16.97
N PHE A 290 -15.57 23.90 15.71
CA PHE A 290 -16.88 23.71 15.09
C PHE A 290 -17.25 22.23 15.03
N TYR A 291 -16.39 21.34 14.50
CA TYR A 291 -16.67 19.90 14.48
C TYR A 291 -16.94 19.31 15.87
N LEU A 292 -16.19 19.72 16.89
CA LEU A 292 -16.39 19.28 18.27
C LEU A 292 -17.74 19.78 18.86
N GLU A 293 -18.21 20.95 18.45
CA GLU A 293 -19.52 21.50 18.84
C GLU A 293 -20.68 20.69 18.23
N ILE A 294 -20.63 20.40 16.92
CA ILE A 294 -21.74 19.74 16.22
C ILE A 294 -21.73 18.21 16.30
N PHE A 295 -20.57 17.58 16.56
CA PHE A 295 -20.45 16.13 16.67
C PHE A 295 -19.75 15.70 17.98
N PRO A 296 -20.33 16.03 19.14
CA PRO A 296 -19.73 15.72 20.45
C PRO A 296 -19.63 14.21 20.74
N ASP A 297 -20.34 13.37 20.00
CA ASP A 297 -20.25 11.90 20.13
C ASP A 297 -19.19 11.28 19.21
N GLN A 298 -18.57 12.07 18.32
CA GLN A 298 -17.62 11.61 17.30
C GLN A 298 -16.21 12.19 17.52
N LEU A 299 -15.89 12.59 18.76
CA LEU A 299 -14.64 13.27 19.15
C LEU A 299 -13.38 12.56 18.64
N HIS A 300 -13.28 11.25 18.85
CA HIS A 300 -12.10 10.48 18.41
C HIS A 300 -11.93 10.52 16.88
N GLY A 301 -13.02 10.47 16.12
CA GLY A 301 -12.97 10.58 14.66
C GLY A 301 -12.45 11.94 14.21
N VAL A 302 -12.93 13.01 14.86
CA VAL A 302 -12.45 14.37 14.63
C VAL A 302 -10.95 14.45 14.93
N GLU A 303 -10.52 14.03 16.12
CA GLU A 303 -9.10 14.09 16.53
C GLU A 303 -8.17 13.36 15.56
N ILE A 304 -8.56 12.18 15.08
CA ILE A 304 -7.79 11.43 14.08
C ILE A 304 -7.58 12.27 12.83
N ILE A 305 -8.64 12.85 12.26
CA ILE A 305 -8.53 13.58 10.99
C ILE A 305 -7.54 14.75 11.09
N PHE A 306 -7.57 15.48 12.20
CA PHE A 306 -6.66 16.58 12.44
C PHE A 306 -5.21 16.11 12.69
N ALA A 307 -5.00 14.87 13.14
CA ALA A 307 -3.67 14.29 13.36
C ALA A 307 -3.03 13.72 12.07
N ILE A 308 -3.82 13.39 11.05
CA ILE A 308 -3.38 12.67 9.84
C ILE A 308 -2.23 13.36 9.08
N PRO A 309 -2.21 14.70 8.89
CA PRO A 309 -1.07 15.34 8.27
C PRO A 309 0.25 15.12 9.01
N GLN A 310 0.21 15.04 10.34
CA GLN A 310 1.41 14.74 11.14
C GLN A 310 1.78 13.27 11.02
N PHE A 311 0.81 12.36 11.07
CA PHE A 311 1.00 10.93 10.83
C PHE A 311 1.71 10.68 9.49
N LEU A 312 1.22 11.27 8.40
CA LEU A 312 1.80 11.10 7.06
C LEU A 312 3.26 11.57 6.97
N ARG A 313 3.61 12.67 7.65
CA ARG A 313 5.00 13.16 7.74
C ARG A 313 5.87 12.23 8.57
N LYS A 314 5.36 11.74 9.72
CA LYS A 314 6.08 10.76 10.55
C LYS A 314 6.33 9.46 9.76
N GLN A 315 5.37 9.01 8.96
CA GLN A 315 5.52 7.82 8.10
C GLN A 315 6.60 8.01 7.04
N GLU A 316 6.68 9.18 6.40
CA GLU A 316 7.76 9.51 5.46
C GLU A 316 9.15 9.51 6.13
N LEU A 317 9.23 10.03 7.36
CA LEU A 317 10.45 9.98 8.18
C LEU A 317 10.81 8.54 8.58
N ALA A 318 9.83 7.68 8.85
CA ALA A 318 10.05 6.27 9.15
C ALA A 318 10.65 5.53 7.95
N GLU A 319 10.09 5.72 6.76
CA GLU A 319 10.59 5.06 5.53
C GLU A 319 11.99 5.52 5.13
N SER A 320 12.32 6.79 5.40
CA SER A 320 13.68 7.32 5.20
C SER A 320 14.67 6.91 6.29
N GLY A 321 14.23 6.20 7.33
CA GLY A 321 15.06 5.80 8.46
C GLY A 321 15.51 6.98 9.35
N LEU A 322 14.83 8.13 9.23
CA LEU A 322 15.14 9.36 9.97
C LEU A 322 14.30 9.50 11.25
N LEU A 323 13.27 8.68 11.42
CA LEU A 323 12.42 8.71 12.61
C LEU A 323 13.16 8.12 13.82
N ASN A 324 13.13 8.86 14.92
CA ASN A 324 13.70 8.40 16.18
C ASN A 324 12.76 7.41 16.89
N ARG A 325 13.21 6.86 18.03
CA ARG A 325 12.43 5.87 18.80
C ARG A 325 11.06 6.40 19.23
N ALA A 326 10.99 7.64 19.74
CA ALA A 326 9.73 8.24 20.18
C ALA A 326 8.74 8.40 19.01
N GLY A 327 9.23 8.82 17.85
CA GLY A 327 8.37 8.95 16.67
C GLY A 327 7.78 7.62 16.19
N TYR A 328 8.47 6.49 16.37
CA TYR A 328 7.88 5.17 16.09
C TYR A 328 6.75 4.81 17.07
N GLU A 329 6.89 5.16 18.35
CA GLU A 329 5.85 4.94 19.36
C GLU A 329 4.62 5.81 19.05
N ASP A 330 4.82 7.08 18.71
CA ASP A 330 3.74 7.96 18.26
C ASP A 330 3.00 7.41 17.04
N LEU A 331 3.70 6.89 16.03
CA LEU A 331 3.07 6.30 14.84
C LEU A 331 2.17 5.12 15.19
N THR A 332 2.60 4.29 16.14
CA THR A 332 1.79 3.17 16.62
C THR A 332 0.64 3.63 17.51
N GLU A 333 0.77 4.76 18.21
CA GLU A 333 -0.32 5.38 18.97
C GLU A 333 -1.39 5.91 18.02
N ASP A 334 -1.01 6.64 16.97
CA ASP A 334 -1.92 7.08 15.91
C ASP A 334 -2.65 5.87 15.30
N ARG A 335 -1.94 4.79 14.97
CA ARG A 335 -2.53 3.53 14.48
C ARG A 335 -3.50 2.92 15.49
N PHE A 336 -3.13 2.85 16.77
CA PHE A 336 -3.97 2.29 17.83
C PHE A 336 -5.28 3.07 18.00
N ILE A 337 -5.23 4.40 17.94
CA ILE A 337 -6.41 5.27 18.01
C ILE A 337 -7.33 4.99 16.81
N ILE A 338 -6.75 4.87 15.61
CA ILE A 338 -7.50 4.54 14.38
C ILE A 338 -8.13 3.14 14.47
N SER A 339 -7.39 2.12 14.91
CA SER A 339 -7.92 0.77 15.10
C SER A 339 -9.10 0.75 16.07
N ASN A 340 -9.00 1.46 17.20
CA ASN A 340 -10.11 1.56 18.16
C ASN A 340 -11.34 2.29 17.57
N PHE A 341 -11.12 3.39 16.85
CA PHE A 341 -12.20 4.12 16.19
C PHE A 341 -12.95 3.22 15.21
N VAL A 342 -12.22 2.50 14.35
CA VAL A 342 -12.84 1.61 13.35
C VAL A 342 -13.54 0.43 14.02
N LEU A 343 -12.95 -0.17 15.06
CA LEU A 343 -13.55 -1.26 15.81
C LEU A 343 -14.90 -0.87 16.45
N ASN A 344 -14.92 0.29 17.13
CA ASN A 344 -16.12 0.80 17.81
C ASN A 344 -17.23 1.22 16.83
N ASN A 345 -16.87 1.54 15.59
CA ASN A 345 -17.81 1.95 14.54
C ASN A 345 -17.99 0.88 13.46
N SER A 346 -17.57 -0.38 13.71
CA SER A 346 -17.57 -1.47 12.71
C SER A 346 -18.93 -1.79 12.09
N GLN A 347 -20.03 -1.38 12.73
CA GLN A 347 -21.41 -1.55 12.22
C GLN A 347 -21.90 -0.35 11.39
N ASP A 348 -21.28 0.83 11.52
CA ASP A 348 -21.66 2.05 10.81
C ASP A 348 -20.81 2.19 9.53
N LYS A 349 -21.27 1.50 8.48
CA LYS A 349 -20.55 1.47 7.19
C LYS A 349 -20.45 2.85 6.53
N ASP A 350 -21.46 3.70 6.70
CA ASP A 350 -21.51 5.02 6.06
C ASP A 350 -20.49 5.96 6.71
N LEU A 351 -20.40 5.93 8.05
CA LEU A 351 -19.38 6.66 8.80
C LEU A 351 -17.97 6.19 8.42
N LEU A 352 -17.73 4.87 8.42
CA LEU A 352 -16.40 4.33 8.09
C LEU A 352 -15.99 4.60 6.65
N ASN A 353 -16.92 4.53 5.70
CA ASN A 353 -16.67 4.88 4.31
C ASN A 353 -16.27 6.36 4.19
N SER A 354 -17.02 7.25 4.84
CA SER A 354 -16.71 8.69 4.83
C SER A 354 -15.35 8.98 5.50
N PHE A 355 -15.07 8.31 6.63
CA PHE A 355 -13.79 8.37 7.32
C PHE A 355 -12.62 8.03 6.41
N TRP A 356 -12.65 6.86 5.78
CA TRP A 356 -11.58 6.42 4.89
C TRP A 356 -11.41 7.33 3.66
N LEU A 357 -12.50 7.82 3.08
CA LEU A 357 -12.47 8.75 1.95
C LEU A 357 -11.86 10.10 2.31
N THR A 358 -12.17 10.66 3.48
CA THR A 358 -11.57 11.93 3.90
C THR A 358 -10.07 11.77 4.16
N LEU A 359 -9.61 10.63 4.69
CA LEU A 359 -8.17 10.35 4.82
C LEU A 359 -7.48 10.30 3.46
N ASP A 360 -8.11 9.66 2.47
CA ASP A 360 -7.59 9.61 1.10
C ASP A 360 -7.51 11.01 0.48
N LEU A 361 -8.54 11.84 0.69
CA LEU A 361 -8.59 13.21 0.17
C LEU A 361 -7.46 14.07 0.77
N ILE A 362 -7.27 14.03 2.09
CA ILE A 362 -6.17 14.75 2.75
C ILE A 362 -4.81 14.29 2.19
N ALA A 363 -4.61 12.97 2.06
CA ALA A 363 -3.36 12.42 1.53
C ALA A 363 -3.11 12.82 0.06
N GLN A 364 -4.16 12.89 -0.76
CA GLN A 364 -4.09 13.35 -2.14
C GLN A 364 -3.72 14.83 -2.22
N GLU A 365 -4.36 15.71 -1.46
CA GLU A 365 -4.05 17.14 -1.50
C GLU A 365 -2.65 17.45 -0.94
N MET A 366 -2.24 16.77 0.12
CA MET A 366 -0.87 16.88 0.66
C MET A 366 0.21 16.49 -0.35
N LYS A 367 -0.08 15.55 -1.28
CA LYS A 367 0.83 15.19 -2.36
C LYS A 367 1.08 16.36 -3.30
N PHE A 368 0.05 17.16 -3.60
CA PHE A 368 0.15 18.28 -4.53
C PHE A 368 0.88 19.50 -3.95
N MET A 369 0.92 19.63 -2.61
CA MET A 369 1.57 20.75 -1.92
C MET A 369 2.98 20.43 -1.38
N GLY A 370 3.46 19.20 -1.52
CA GLY A 370 4.76 18.75 -1.01
C GLY A 370 5.97 19.49 -1.59
N THR A 371 6.66 20.24 -0.74
CA THR A 371 7.98 20.85 -1.01
C THR A 371 9.10 19.80 -0.96
N ASP A 372 9.61 19.42 -2.13
CA ASP A 372 11.02 19.10 -2.44
C ASP A 372 11.83 18.09 -1.59
N VAL A 373 11.25 17.16 -0.81
CA VAL A 373 12.06 16.10 -0.17
C VAL A 373 12.23 14.84 -1.04
N ASN A 374 11.24 14.47 -1.87
CA ASN A 374 11.41 13.38 -2.84
C ASN A 374 10.38 13.40 -3.99
N PRO A 375 10.73 13.84 -5.21
CA PRO A 375 9.82 13.87 -6.36
C PRO A 375 9.38 12.48 -6.88
N ARG A 376 9.78 11.39 -6.20
CA ARG A 376 9.26 10.03 -6.43
C ARG A 376 8.07 9.66 -5.53
N SER A 377 7.64 10.57 -4.65
CA SER A 377 6.55 10.37 -3.69
C SER A 377 5.18 10.42 -4.36
N ASN A 378 4.75 9.31 -4.95
CA ASN A 378 3.33 8.94 -4.97
C ASN A 378 2.96 8.27 -3.62
N SER A 379 3.59 8.66 -2.50
CA SER A 379 3.65 7.83 -1.30
C SER A 379 2.53 8.09 -0.30
N TYR A 380 2.00 9.31 -0.16
CA TYR A 380 0.95 9.57 0.84
C TYR A 380 -0.34 8.75 0.62
N PRO A 381 -0.93 8.65 -0.60
CA PRO A 381 -2.06 7.75 -0.81
C PRO A 381 -1.71 6.30 -0.47
N ARG A 382 -0.50 5.85 -0.83
CA ARG A 382 -0.01 4.50 -0.48
C ARG A 382 0.16 4.30 1.03
N TYR A 383 0.50 5.34 1.78
CA TYR A 383 0.58 5.28 3.24
C TYR A 383 -0.79 5.09 3.86
N ILE A 384 -1.83 5.79 3.36
CA ILE A 384 -3.20 5.56 3.82
C ILE A 384 -3.68 4.16 3.43
N ASP A 385 -3.41 3.69 2.21
CA ASP A 385 -3.75 2.32 1.80
C ASP A 385 -3.07 1.27 2.70
N SER A 386 -1.78 1.48 2.99
CA SER A 386 -1.01 0.60 3.88
C SER A 386 -1.53 0.65 5.32
N LEU A 387 -1.88 1.83 5.83
CA LEU A 387 -2.48 2.01 7.14
C LEU A 387 -3.83 1.29 7.22
N ARG A 388 -4.70 1.52 6.25
CA ARG A 388 -6.02 0.87 6.14
C ARG A 388 -5.87 -0.64 6.12
N SER A 389 -5.02 -1.18 5.25
CA SER A 389 -4.71 -2.62 5.21
C SER A 389 -4.27 -3.16 6.57
N SER A 390 -3.33 -2.48 7.22
CA SER A 390 -2.78 -2.91 8.51
C SER A 390 -3.82 -2.87 9.63
N VAL A 391 -4.61 -1.80 9.72
CA VAL A 391 -5.68 -1.64 10.71
C VAL A 391 -6.75 -2.70 10.48
N LEU A 392 -7.26 -2.83 9.26
CA LEU A 392 -8.38 -3.72 8.97
C LEU A 392 -8.02 -5.20 9.09
N SER A 393 -6.79 -5.60 8.75
CA SER A 393 -6.31 -6.97 8.98
C SER A 393 -6.16 -7.27 10.48
N GLU A 394 -5.67 -6.34 11.29
CA GLU A 394 -5.64 -6.46 12.74
C GLU A 394 -7.05 -6.61 13.34
N LEU A 395 -8.01 -5.81 12.87
CA LEU A 395 -9.40 -5.90 13.31
C LEU A 395 -10.07 -7.20 12.86
N ALA A 396 -9.74 -7.69 11.66
CA ALA A 396 -10.21 -8.99 11.19
C ALA A 396 -9.68 -10.13 12.06
N ALA A 397 -8.41 -10.07 12.46
CA ALA A 397 -7.84 -11.02 13.40
C ALA A 397 -8.53 -10.93 14.76
N TYR A 398 -8.71 -9.71 15.29
CA TYR A 398 -9.39 -9.46 16.56
C TYR A 398 -10.80 -10.07 16.58
N ASP A 399 -11.63 -9.75 15.59
CA ASP A 399 -13.00 -10.26 15.54
C ASP A 399 -13.05 -11.77 15.26
N THR A 400 -12.08 -12.30 14.49
CA THR A 400 -11.94 -13.74 14.27
C THR A 400 -11.68 -14.48 15.57
N LEU A 401 -10.66 -14.05 16.33
CA LEU A 401 -10.31 -14.65 17.62
C LEU A 401 -11.49 -14.55 18.60
N LYS A 402 -12.15 -13.39 18.66
CA LYS A 402 -13.34 -13.18 19.49
C LYS A 402 -14.48 -14.13 19.13
N LYS A 403 -14.78 -14.30 17.83
CA LYS A 403 -15.86 -15.18 17.34
C LYS A 403 -15.60 -16.65 17.58
N ILE A 404 -14.34 -17.08 17.68
CA ILE A 404 -13.99 -18.47 18.04
C ILE A 404 -13.93 -18.69 19.56
N GLY A 405 -14.31 -17.70 20.37
CA GLY A 405 -14.45 -17.82 21.83
C GLY A 405 -13.25 -17.30 22.64
N LEU A 406 -12.26 -16.69 21.99
CA LEU A 406 -11.13 -16.05 22.65
C LEU A 406 -11.48 -14.61 23.10
N ARG A 407 -10.63 -13.99 23.90
CA ARG A 407 -10.78 -12.64 24.47
C ARG A 407 -9.62 -11.73 24.07
N PRO A 408 -9.43 -11.47 22.75
CA PRO A 408 -8.28 -10.74 22.26
C PRO A 408 -8.32 -9.30 22.77
N LYS A 409 -7.13 -8.71 22.93
CA LYS A 409 -6.92 -7.30 23.23
C LYS A 409 -5.92 -6.74 22.22
N LEU A 410 -6.16 -5.51 21.76
CA LEU A 410 -5.16 -4.76 21.00
C LEU A 410 -3.92 -4.57 21.89
N ALA A 411 -2.73 -4.77 21.32
CA ALA A 411 -1.48 -4.48 21.99
C ALA A 411 -1.35 -2.97 22.26
N SER A 412 -0.61 -2.60 23.30
CA SER A 412 -0.32 -1.17 23.51
C SER A 412 0.63 -0.64 22.43
N PRO A 413 0.62 0.68 22.13
CA PRO A 413 1.49 1.28 21.10
C PRO A 413 2.97 0.87 21.24
N ARG A 414 3.48 0.87 22.47
CA ARG A 414 4.84 0.42 22.79
C ARG A 414 5.10 -1.04 22.39
N GLN A 415 4.14 -1.93 22.63
CA GLN A 415 4.26 -3.35 22.29
C GLN A 415 4.21 -3.56 20.77
N ASP A 416 3.35 -2.85 20.06
CA ASP A 416 3.34 -2.87 18.59
C ASP A 416 4.69 -2.38 18.03
N ALA A 417 5.12 -1.18 18.44
CA ALA A 417 6.33 -0.54 17.93
C ALA A 417 7.59 -1.38 18.13
N PHE A 418 7.80 -1.89 19.35
CA PHE A 418 9.08 -2.49 19.74
C PHE A 418 9.03 -4.01 19.82
N GLU A 419 7.91 -4.58 20.25
CA GLU A 419 7.75 -6.02 20.45
C GLU A 419 7.05 -6.70 19.26
N GLY A 420 6.50 -5.92 18.32
CA GLY A 420 5.90 -6.45 17.08
C GLY A 420 4.75 -7.40 17.34
N VAL A 421 3.99 -7.10 18.40
CA VAL A 421 2.77 -7.80 18.80
C VAL A 421 1.61 -6.87 18.47
N ASP A 422 0.65 -7.36 17.69
CA ASP A 422 -0.57 -6.61 17.35
C ASP A 422 -1.72 -6.97 18.31
N LEU A 423 -1.86 -8.26 18.67
CA LEU A 423 -2.91 -8.73 19.59
C LEU A 423 -2.37 -9.59 20.73
N LEU A 424 -3.00 -9.48 21.89
CA LEU A 424 -2.77 -10.34 23.05
C LEU A 424 -4.04 -11.13 23.37
N GLU A 425 -3.87 -12.41 23.72
CA GLU A 425 -4.96 -13.26 24.21
C GLU A 425 -4.62 -13.78 25.61
N GLY A 426 -5.34 -13.28 26.61
CA GLY A 426 -5.02 -13.56 28.02
C GLY A 426 -3.60 -13.12 28.39
N ASP A 427 -2.95 -13.88 29.28
CA ASP A 427 -1.59 -13.57 29.77
C ASP A 427 -0.48 -14.28 28.98
N ASN A 428 -0.81 -15.22 28.10
CA ASN A 428 0.15 -16.21 27.57
C ASN A 428 0.24 -16.27 26.06
N ASN A 429 -0.57 -15.55 25.29
CA ASN A 429 -0.58 -15.67 23.83
C ASN A 429 -0.42 -14.30 23.18
N ALA A 430 0.47 -14.20 22.20
CA ALA A 430 0.76 -13.00 21.43
C ALA A 430 0.65 -13.28 19.94
N PHE A 431 -0.04 -12.41 19.21
CA PHE A 431 -0.27 -12.54 17.77
C PHE A 431 0.38 -11.37 17.05
N GLN A 432 1.08 -11.65 15.95
CA GLN A 432 1.45 -10.67 14.94
C GLN A 432 0.62 -10.90 13.69
N ILE A 433 0.03 -9.83 13.18
CA ILE A 433 -0.86 -9.85 12.03
C ILE A 433 -0.12 -9.28 10.81
N LEU A 434 -0.22 -9.98 9.68
CA LEU A 434 0.29 -9.51 8.40
C LEU A 434 -0.87 -9.30 7.43
N GLY A 435 -1.02 -8.07 6.91
CA GLY A 435 -1.99 -7.71 5.88
C GLY A 435 -1.44 -7.62 4.45
N ASP A 436 -0.19 -8.06 4.20
CA ASP A 436 0.52 -7.77 2.95
C ASP A 436 0.04 -8.61 1.74
N TYR A 437 -0.43 -7.89 0.72
CA TYR A 437 -0.84 -8.33 -0.63
C TYR A 437 0.22 -9.14 -1.42
N THR A 438 1.51 -8.99 -1.11
CA THR A 438 2.58 -9.50 -2.00
C THR A 438 3.11 -10.89 -1.68
N VAL A 439 2.79 -11.44 -0.50
CA VAL A 439 3.61 -12.53 0.04
C VAL A 439 2.93 -13.90 -0.06
N PHE A 440 1.59 -13.95 -0.11
CA PHE A 440 0.83 -15.20 -0.05
C PHE A 440 -0.43 -15.23 -0.91
N ASN A 441 -0.64 -16.37 -1.57
CA ASN A 441 -1.95 -16.76 -2.08
C ASN A 441 -2.77 -17.39 -0.94
N GLY A 442 -3.29 -16.56 -0.02
CA GLY A 442 -4.25 -16.99 0.99
C GLY A 442 -3.82 -16.80 2.46
N PRO A 443 -4.72 -17.11 3.41
CA PRO A 443 -4.45 -16.98 4.83
C PRO A 443 -3.38 -17.99 5.28
N ALA A 444 -2.51 -17.56 6.20
CA ALA A 444 -1.47 -18.40 6.78
C ALA A 444 -1.46 -18.26 8.30
N PHE A 445 -1.31 -19.38 9.01
CA PHE A 445 -1.21 -19.40 10.47
C PHE A 445 0.04 -20.18 10.86
N VAL A 446 0.94 -19.54 11.60
CA VAL A 446 2.21 -20.12 12.04
C VAL A 446 2.29 -20.03 13.56
N ASP A 447 2.36 -21.18 14.22
CA ASP A 447 2.72 -21.27 15.63
C ASP A 447 4.25 -21.18 15.77
N LEU A 448 4.73 -20.09 16.35
CA LEU A 448 6.16 -19.83 16.52
C LEU A 448 6.84 -20.80 17.47
N ASN A 449 6.11 -21.44 18.37
CA ASN A 449 6.66 -22.45 19.28
C ASN A 449 7.15 -23.70 18.52
N THR A 450 6.58 -23.95 17.32
CA THR A 450 6.98 -25.07 16.47
C THR A 450 8.27 -24.80 15.68
N VAL A 451 8.76 -23.56 15.68
CA VAL A 451 9.94 -23.13 14.91
C VAL A 451 11.14 -23.09 15.86
N SER A 452 12.00 -24.11 15.87
CA SER A 452 13.17 -24.14 16.76
C SER A 452 14.28 -23.17 16.34
N ASP A 453 15.14 -22.75 17.29
CA ASP A 453 16.29 -21.88 16.97
C ASP A 453 17.33 -22.60 16.09
N ASP A 454 17.44 -23.92 16.24
CA ASP A 454 18.25 -24.77 15.38
C ASP A 454 17.73 -24.76 13.94
N PHE A 455 16.41 -24.83 13.75
CA PHE A 455 15.79 -24.70 12.43
C PHE A 455 16.09 -23.33 11.81
N ILE A 456 15.98 -22.26 12.59
CA ILE A 456 16.31 -20.90 12.14
C ILE A 456 17.77 -20.80 11.72
N SER A 457 18.68 -21.32 12.53
CA SER A 457 20.11 -21.29 12.26
C SER A 457 20.47 -22.09 11.00
N LEU A 458 19.87 -23.27 10.83
CA LEU A 458 20.05 -24.11 9.64
C LEU A 458 19.53 -23.42 8.37
N GLN A 459 18.35 -22.80 8.43
CA GLN A 459 17.81 -22.07 7.27
C GLN A 459 18.62 -20.81 6.95
N LYS A 460 19.12 -20.08 7.96
CA LYS A 460 20.02 -18.94 7.74
C LYS A 460 21.35 -19.36 7.11
N THR A 461 21.89 -20.51 7.48
CA THR A 461 23.11 -21.04 6.87
C THR A 461 22.87 -21.42 5.42
N ARG A 462 21.77 -22.12 5.12
CA ARG A 462 21.35 -22.41 3.75
C ARG A 462 21.09 -21.13 2.96
N ALA A 463 20.47 -20.12 3.58
CA ALA A 463 20.23 -18.82 2.97
C ALA A 463 21.53 -18.09 2.61
N LYS A 464 22.58 -18.19 3.43
CA LYS A 464 23.90 -17.60 3.15
C LYS A 464 24.62 -18.26 1.96
N GLU A 465 24.27 -19.48 1.60
CA GLU A 465 24.75 -20.13 0.38
C GLU A 465 24.09 -19.52 -0.88
N TYR A 466 22.97 -18.81 -0.71
CA TYR A 466 22.32 -18.03 -1.76
C TYR A 466 22.64 -16.55 -1.60
N ASP A 467 22.90 -15.83 -2.69
CA ASP A 467 23.02 -14.37 -2.63
C ASP A 467 21.68 -13.76 -2.17
N PRO A 468 21.61 -13.04 -1.03
CA PRO A 468 20.37 -12.42 -0.54
C PRO A 468 19.79 -11.38 -1.52
N ARG A 469 20.59 -10.89 -2.47
CA ARG A 469 20.18 -9.98 -3.54
C ARG A 469 19.71 -10.72 -4.79
N ALA A 470 19.97 -12.02 -4.92
CA ALA A 470 19.49 -12.80 -6.04
C ALA A 470 17.96 -12.96 -5.96
N LYS A 471 17.27 -12.69 -7.08
CA LYS A 471 15.83 -12.94 -7.28
C LYS A 471 15.42 -14.35 -6.80
N LYS A 472 16.31 -15.32 -7.01
CA LYS A 472 16.18 -16.72 -6.60
C LYS A 472 15.97 -16.93 -5.09
N TYR A 473 16.49 -16.05 -4.23
CA TYR A 473 16.26 -16.10 -2.79
C TYR A 473 14.87 -15.55 -2.41
N ARG A 474 14.40 -14.49 -3.09
CA ARG A 474 13.06 -13.92 -2.85
C ARG A 474 11.94 -14.89 -3.22
N ASP A 475 12.16 -15.68 -4.27
CA ASP A 475 11.23 -16.71 -4.73
C ASP A 475 11.44 -18.07 -4.02
N ALA A 476 12.43 -18.17 -3.15
CA ALA A 476 12.74 -19.41 -2.45
C ALA A 476 11.61 -19.78 -1.47
N GLN A 477 11.30 -21.07 -1.44
CA GLN A 477 10.30 -21.66 -0.57
C GLN A 477 10.97 -22.41 0.58
N VAL A 478 10.56 -22.11 1.82
CA VAL A 478 11.01 -22.76 3.05
C VAL A 478 9.92 -23.71 3.53
N LYS A 479 10.24 -25.00 3.65
CA LYS A 479 9.34 -25.99 4.26
C LYS A 479 9.50 -25.94 5.78
N MET A 480 8.46 -25.46 6.46
CA MET A 480 8.35 -25.35 7.91
C MET A 480 8.28 -26.74 8.57
N PRO A 481 8.62 -26.85 9.87
CA PRO A 481 8.49 -28.10 10.64
C PRO A 481 7.07 -28.69 10.61
N SER A 482 6.05 -27.83 10.55
CA SER A 482 4.64 -28.21 10.39
C SER A 482 4.30 -28.84 9.03
N GLY A 483 5.25 -28.89 8.09
CA GLY A 483 5.06 -29.33 6.72
C GLY A 483 4.54 -28.23 5.78
N GLN A 484 4.14 -27.07 6.31
CA GLN A 484 3.72 -25.91 5.53
C GLN A 484 4.90 -25.34 4.74
N VAL A 485 4.66 -24.92 3.50
CA VAL A 485 5.68 -24.25 2.69
C VAL A 485 5.39 -22.75 2.70
N VAL A 486 6.39 -21.95 3.07
CA VAL A 486 6.30 -20.48 3.14
C VAL A 486 7.37 -19.82 2.27
N SER A 487 7.17 -18.57 1.86
CA SER A 487 8.22 -17.82 1.16
C SER A 487 9.37 -17.45 2.11
N ALA A 488 10.57 -17.24 1.57
CA ALA A 488 11.72 -16.75 2.35
C ALA A 488 11.43 -15.40 3.03
N LYS A 489 10.67 -14.50 2.37
CA LYS A 489 10.25 -13.20 2.96
C LYS A 489 9.42 -13.39 4.23
N LEU A 490 8.50 -14.37 4.26
CA LEU A 490 7.75 -14.68 5.48
C LEU A 490 8.62 -15.38 6.51
N PHE A 491 9.51 -16.26 6.08
CA PHE A 491 10.43 -16.90 7.00
C PHE A 491 11.27 -15.86 7.76
N ASP A 492 11.75 -14.82 7.08
CA ASP A 492 12.44 -13.70 7.72
C ASP A 492 11.54 -12.95 8.73
N LYS A 493 10.24 -12.80 8.43
CA LYS A 493 9.26 -12.21 9.36
C LYS A 493 9.03 -13.11 10.59
N ILE A 494 8.88 -14.43 10.39
CA ILE A 494 8.77 -15.43 11.46
C ILE A 494 9.98 -15.35 12.40
N VAL A 495 11.19 -15.29 11.83
CA VAL A 495 12.44 -15.17 12.62
C VAL A 495 12.49 -13.86 13.41
N LYS A 496 12.11 -12.75 12.79
CA LYS A 496 12.06 -11.44 13.47
C LYS A 496 11.05 -11.44 14.61
N MET A 497 9.85 -11.96 14.36
CA MET A 497 8.81 -12.07 15.38
C MET A 497 9.26 -12.94 16.55
N LYS A 498 9.84 -14.12 16.28
CA LYS A 498 10.36 -15.00 17.33
C LYS A 498 11.42 -14.30 18.20
N THR A 499 12.30 -13.52 17.56
CA THR A 499 13.31 -12.72 18.28
C THR A 499 12.66 -11.69 19.20
N LYS A 500 11.64 -10.97 18.72
CA LYS A 500 10.92 -9.97 19.51
C LYS A 500 10.08 -10.61 20.63
N LEU A 501 9.45 -11.75 20.37
CA LEU A 501 8.72 -12.52 21.36
C LEU A 501 9.65 -12.93 22.52
N ASN A 502 10.82 -13.48 22.22
CA ASN A 502 11.81 -13.82 23.25
C ASN A 502 12.24 -12.58 24.06
N GLN A 503 12.34 -11.40 23.43
CA GLN A 503 12.64 -10.15 24.16
C GLN A 503 11.50 -9.77 25.11
N LEU A 504 10.25 -9.93 24.67
CA LEU A 504 9.07 -9.69 25.48
C LEU A 504 8.93 -10.70 26.62
N GLU A 505 9.21 -11.97 26.40
CA GLU A 505 9.25 -12.98 27.48
C GLU A 505 10.27 -12.62 28.56
N ASN A 506 11.47 -12.19 28.13
CA ASN A 506 12.53 -11.77 29.04
C ASN A 506 12.18 -10.50 29.82
N SER A 507 11.52 -9.52 29.19
CA SER A 507 11.14 -8.26 29.86
C SER A 507 9.93 -8.42 30.79
N SER A 508 8.96 -9.26 30.42
CA SER A 508 7.76 -9.52 31.20
C SER A 508 7.95 -10.59 32.28
N GLY A 509 8.98 -11.42 32.16
CA GLY A 509 9.21 -12.57 33.04
C GLY A 509 8.19 -13.70 32.85
N ARG A 510 7.44 -13.68 31.74
CA ARG A 510 6.37 -14.64 31.44
C ARG A 510 6.68 -15.37 30.14
N LYS A 511 6.31 -16.65 30.08
CA LYS A 511 6.41 -17.44 28.86
C LYS A 511 5.20 -17.15 27.97
N LEU A 512 5.43 -16.83 26.71
CA LEU A 512 4.42 -16.45 25.73
C LEU A 512 4.43 -17.41 24.54
N ASN A 513 3.25 -17.85 24.13
CA ASN A 513 3.04 -18.51 22.85
C ASN A 513 2.88 -17.44 21.77
N GLY A 514 3.75 -17.49 20.75
CA GLY A 514 3.70 -16.57 19.63
C GLY A 514 2.98 -17.18 18.44
N PHE A 515 2.09 -16.40 17.82
CA PHE A 515 1.38 -16.79 16.61
C PHE A 515 1.55 -15.72 15.54
N LEU A 516 1.88 -16.13 14.32
CA LEU A 516 1.86 -15.25 13.18
C LEU A 516 0.66 -15.61 12.30
N LEU A 517 -0.20 -14.62 12.06
CA LEU A 517 -1.39 -14.78 11.23
C LEU A 517 -1.30 -13.81 10.04
N ASN A 518 -1.26 -14.37 8.83
CA ASN A 518 -1.38 -13.61 7.59
C ASN A 518 -2.84 -13.63 7.13
N ILE A 519 -3.45 -12.46 6.99
CA ILE A 519 -4.83 -12.29 6.56
C ILE A 519 -4.84 -11.50 5.24
N PRO A 520 -5.14 -12.16 4.11
CA PRO A 520 -5.33 -11.49 2.82
C PRO A 520 -6.52 -10.53 2.87
N HIS A 521 -6.48 -9.51 2.02
CA HIS A 521 -7.56 -8.51 1.93
C HIS A 521 -8.90 -9.12 1.54
N GLU A 522 -8.90 -10.20 0.76
CA GLU A 522 -10.12 -10.90 0.35
C GLU A 522 -10.85 -11.57 1.53
N GLU A 523 -10.18 -11.72 2.66
CA GLU A 523 -10.69 -12.39 3.86
C GLU A 523 -11.32 -11.42 4.87
N PHE A 524 -11.46 -10.12 4.55
CA PHE A 524 -12.15 -9.15 5.41
C PHE A 524 -12.78 -7.98 4.64
N ASN A 525 -13.78 -7.35 5.27
CA ASN A 525 -14.44 -6.15 4.75
C ASN A 525 -13.49 -4.93 4.78
N GLN A 526 -13.37 -4.23 3.65
CA GLN A 526 -12.40 -3.13 3.47
C GLN A 526 -12.83 -1.79 4.12
N LEU A 527 -13.97 -1.75 4.80
CA LEU A 527 -14.37 -0.61 5.62
C LEU A 527 -14.22 -0.92 7.10
N SER A 528 -14.78 -2.05 7.55
CA SER A 528 -14.95 -2.37 8.97
C SER A 528 -13.98 -3.41 9.51
N GLY A 529 -13.25 -4.12 8.65
CA GLY A 529 -12.35 -5.20 9.06
C GLY A 529 -13.10 -6.45 9.50
N LEU A 530 -14.42 -6.55 9.27
CA LEU A 530 -15.16 -7.76 9.62
C LEU A 530 -14.64 -8.96 8.80
N PRO A 531 -14.28 -10.08 9.45
CA PRO A 531 -13.68 -11.23 8.78
C PRO A 531 -14.69 -12.02 7.95
N SER A 532 -14.20 -12.67 6.90
CA SER A 532 -14.94 -13.65 6.11
C SER A 532 -15.23 -14.91 6.95
N ASN A 533 -16.27 -15.67 6.58
CA ASN A 533 -16.52 -16.97 7.21
C ASN A 533 -15.39 -17.98 6.96
N ASP A 534 -14.73 -17.90 5.79
CA ASP A 534 -13.63 -18.81 5.44
C ASP A 534 -12.42 -18.58 6.35
N LEU A 535 -12.12 -17.33 6.70
CA LEU A 535 -11.10 -16.98 7.67
C LEU A 535 -11.43 -17.51 9.08
N LEU A 536 -12.68 -17.36 9.51
CA LEU A 536 -13.14 -17.87 10.81
C LEU A 536 -12.90 -19.39 10.91
N VAL A 537 -13.31 -20.15 9.90
CA VAL A 537 -13.11 -21.60 9.83
C VAL A 537 -11.62 -21.93 9.79
N PHE A 538 -10.85 -21.23 8.96
CA PHE A 538 -9.42 -21.44 8.82
C PHE A 538 -8.67 -21.27 10.15
N VAL A 539 -8.95 -20.19 10.89
CA VAL A 539 -8.28 -19.92 12.17
C VAL A 539 -8.78 -20.89 13.24
N LYS A 540 -10.08 -21.19 13.30
CA LYS A 540 -10.66 -22.16 14.24
C LYS A 540 -10.04 -23.56 14.12
N ASP A 541 -9.78 -24.01 12.90
CA ASP A 541 -9.17 -25.33 12.65
C ASP A 541 -7.68 -25.39 13.06
N ARG A 542 -7.01 -24.24 13.15
CA ARG A 542 -5.56 -24.12 13.39
C ARG A 542 -5.22 -23.80 14.82
N ILE A 543 -6.03 -22.97 15.46
CA ILE A 543 -6.01 -22.80 16.90
C ILE A 543 -6.72 -24.02 17.46
N LYS A 544 -5.96 -25.10 17.69
CA LYS A 544 -6.42 -26.16 18.58
C LYS A 544 -6.59 -25.49 19.93
N ILE A 545 -7.81 -25.09 20.24
CA ILE A 545 -8.19 -24.70 21.59
C ILE A 545 -7.91 -25.97 22.40
N VAL A 546 -6.79 -25.96 23.12
CA VAL A 546 -6.61 -26.85 24.26
C VAL A 546 -7.76 -26.44 25.15
N ASP A 547 -8.77 -27.31 25.29
CA ASP A 547 -9.92 -27.07 26.16
C ASP A 547 -9.39 -26.54 27.49
N PHE A 548 -9.52 -25.23 27.70
CA PHE A 548 -9.29 -24.63 28.99
C PHE A 548 -10.44 -25.15 29.84
N ASP A 549 -10.12 -25.96 30.84
CA ASP A 549 -11.01 -26.47 31.89
C ASP A 549 -12.09 -25.44 32.22
N SER A 550 -13.22 -25.53 31.52
CA SER A 550 -14.47 -24.93 31.93
C SER A 550 -15.28 -26.10 32.45
N GLY A 551 -15.34 -26.20 33.78
CA GLY A 551 -16.15 -27.15 34.53
C GLY A 551 -17.65 -26.91 34.32
N PHE A 552 -18.10 -26.92 33.07
CA PHE A 552 -19.50 -26.98 32.68
C PHE A 552 -19.64 -28.05 31.62
N GLY A 553 -20.05 -29.23 32.09
CA GLY A 553 -20.47 -30.32 31.23
C GLY A 553 -21.60 -29.86 30.33
N THR A 554 -21.30 -29.73 29.04
CA THR A 554 -22.31 -29.88 28.00
C THR A 554 -21.74 -30.83 26.97
N THR A 555 -22.29 -32.05 26.95
CA THR A 555 -22.10 -33.01 25.86
C THR A 555 -22.73 -32.40 24.61
N SER A 556 -21.92 -31.70 23.81
CA SER A 556 -22.32 -31.35 22.44
C SER A 556 -22.16 -32.59 21.57
N PRO A 557 -23.13 -32.95 20.71
CA PRO A 557 -23.03 -34.14 19.87
C PRO A 557 -21.87 -33.97 18.89
N GLU A 558 -21.08 -35.02 18.68
CA GLU A 558 -20.07 -35.08 17.63
C GLU A 558 -20.74 -34.85 16.26
N TRP A 559 -20.62 -33.64 15.74
CA TRP A 559 -20.88 -33.37 14.33
C TRP A 559 -19.65 -33.79 13.53
N PRO A 560 -19.79 -34.54 12.42
CA PRO A 560 -18.66 -34.89 11.58
C PRO A 560 -18.12 -33.64 10.87
N SER A 561 -17.04 -33.09 11.42
CA SER A 561 -16.27 -31.92 11.00
C SER A 561 -15.43 -32.18 9.73
N SER A 562 -16.05 -32.65 8.64
CA SER A 562 -15.31 -32.92 7.40
C SER A 562 -16.01 -32.59 6.08
N ALA A 563 -17.08 -31.79 6.10
CA ALA A 563 -17.59 -31.21 4.86
C ALA A 563 -16.84 -29.91 4.52
N LYS A 564 -15.59 -30.04 4.06
CA LYS A 564 -14.97 -28.99 3.24
C LYS A 564 -15.91 -28.75 2.06
N PHE A 565 -16.27 -27.49 1.78
CA PHE A 565 -16.61 -27.11 0.41
C PHE A 565 -15.32 -27.17 -0.41
N LEU A 566 -14.86 -28.38 -0.73
CA LEU A 566 -13.93 -28.57 -1.83
C LEU A 566 -14.65 -28.01 -3.06
N THR A 567 -14.05 -27.02 -3.71
CA THR A 567 -14.46 -26.69 -5.07
C THR A 567 -14.42 -28.00 -5.86
N ALA A 568 -15.31 -28.19 -6.84
CA ALA A 568 -15.29 -29.40 -7.66
C ALA A 568 -13.86 -29.68 -8.17
N HIS A 569 -13.13 -28.62 -8.51
CA HIS A 569 -11.74 -28.65 -8.93
C HIS A 569 -10.76 -29.21 -7.88
N ASP A 570 -10.87 -28.83 -6.60
CA ASP A 570 -9.99 -29.35 -5.53
C ASP A 570 -10.31 -30.79 -5.13
N PHE A 571 -11.60 -31.16 -5.19
CA PHE A 571 -12.01 -32.55 -5.03
C PHE A 571 -11.47 -33.42 -6.16
N TYR A 572 -11.65 -32.98 -7.42
CA TYR A 572 -11.09 -33.66 -8.59
C TYR A 572 -9.57 -33.78 -8.47
N ARG A 573 -8.86 -32.72 -8.08
CA ARG A 573 -7.41 -32.75 -7.87
C ARG A 573 -7.01 -33.82 -6.86
N ARG A 574 -7.72 -33.94 -5.73
CA ARG A 574 -7.36 -34.89 -4.67
C ARG A 574 -7.64 -36.34 -5.07
N GLU A 575 -8.84 -36.63 -5.59
CA GLU A 575 -9.21 -37.99 -6.03
C GLU A 575 -8.44 -38.44 -7.28
N PHE A 576 -8.18 -37.53 -8.21
CA PHE A 576 -7.43 -37.83 -9.42
C PHE A 576 -5.95 -38.09 -9.12
N LEU A 577 -5.37 -37.38 -8.14
CA LEU A 577 -3.99 -37.63 -7.70
C LEU A 577 -3.86 -38.89 -6.82
N SER A 578 -4.86 -39.24 -6.00
CA SER A 578 -4.84 -40.47 -5.19
C SER A 578 -5.00 -41.73 -6.04
N ASN A 579 -5.73 -41.67 -7.16
CA ASN A 579 -5.90 -42.77 -8.11
C ASN A 579 -4.99 -42.64 -9.34
N LEU A 580 -3.94 -41.82 -9.28
CA LEU A 580 -3.07 -41.57 -10.44
C LEU A 580 -2.45 -42.88 -10.99
N ALA A 581 -2.27 -43.89 -10.14
CA ALA A 581 -1.78 -45.21 -10.51
C ALA A 581 -2.69 -45.96 -11.51
N ASP A 582 -3.99 -45.65 -11.53
CA ASP A 582 -4.98 -46.28 -12.42
C ASP A 582 -4.91 -45.73 -13.87
N PHE A 583 -4.12 -44.67 -14.12
CA PHE A 583 -4.00 -44.05 -15.44
C PHE A 583 -2.82 -44.61 -16.25
N PRO A 584 -2.89 -44.58 -17.59
CA PRO A 584 -1.73 -44.85 -18.46
C PRO A 584 -0.50 -44.00 -18.08
N ARG A 585 0.71 -44.56 -18.19
CA ARG A 585 1.97 -43.93 -17.70
C ARG A 585 2.28 -42.57 -18.34
N ASP A 586 1.93 -42.40 -19.60
CA ASP A 586 2.01 -41.13 -20.33
C ASP A 586 1.12 -40.05 -19.68
N ILE A 587 -0.11 -40.41 -19.30
CA ILE A 587 -1.02 -39.51 -18.57
C ILE A 587 -0.50 -39.20 -17.18
N GLN A 588 0.00 -40.20 -16.44
CA GLN A 588 0.64 -39.96 -15.13
C GLN A 588 1.79 -38.95 -15.25
N SER A 589 2.57 -39.04 -16.32
CA SER A 589 3.72 -38.16 -16.58
C SER A 589 3.28 -36.73 -16.90
N LEU A 590 2.23 -36.55 -17.71
CA LEU A 590 1.65 -35.23 -18.00
C LEU A 590 1.05 -34.57 -16.76
N VAL A 591 0.40 -35.35 -15.89
CA VAL A 591 -0.18 -34.85 -14.64
C VAL A 591 0.91 -34.43 -13.66
N ARG A 592 1.98 -35.22 -13.51
CA ARG A 592 3.14 -34.83 -12.69
C ARG A 592 3.81 -33.56 -13.24
N PHE A 593 4.05 -33.50 -14.55
CA PHE A 593 4.63 -32.32 -15.21
C PHE A 593 3.79 -31.05 -14.98
N ARG A 594 2.46 -31.14 -15.14
CA ARG A 594 1.55 -30.00 -14.92
C ARG A 594 1.42 -29.60 -13.46
N TYR A 595 1.18 -30.55 -12.57
CA TYR A 595 0.76 -30.26 -11.19
C TYR A 595 1.88 -30.30 -10.15
N GLN A 596 2.99 -31.00 -10.41
CA GLN A 596 4.14 -31.03 -9.49
C GLN A 596 5.26 -30.09 -9.95
N SER A 597 5.44 -29.93 -11.27
CA SER A 597 6.51 -29.11 -11.84
C SER A 597 6.04 -27.75 -12.37
N GLY A 598 4.74 -27.47 -12.36
CA GLY A 598 4.18 -26.21 -12.86
C GLY A 598 4.29 -26.03 -14.39
N GLY A 599 4.62 -27.09 -15.13
CA GLY A 599 4.81 -27.04 -16.57
C GLY A 599 3.53 -26.64 -17.31
N GLN A 600 3.66 -25.89 -18.41
CA GLN A 600 2.55 -25.63 -19.33
C GLN A 600 2.39 -26.83 -20.28
N LEU A 601 1.16 -27.32 -20.40
CA LEU A 601 0.82 -28.38 -21.35
C LEU A 601 0.47 -27.76 -22.70
N ASP A 602 0.93 -28.38 -23.78
CA ASP A 602 0.47 -28.00 -25.12
C ASP A 602 -0.96 -28.49 -25.40
N VAL A 603 -1.53 -28.05 -26.52
CA VAL A 603 -2.91 -28.36 -26.90
C VAL A 603 -3.15 -29.87 -27.08
N ALA A 604 -2.16 -30.61 -27.60
CA ALA A 604 -2.26 -32.06 -27.81
C ALA A 604 -2.22 -32.83 -26.48
N GLN A 605 -1.38 -32.38 -25.54
CA GLN A 605 -1.28 -32.91 -24.19
C GLN A 605 -2.56 -32.64 -23.39
N ILE A 606 -3.14 -31.44 -23.49
CA ILE A 606 -4.44 -31.11 -22.87
C ILE A 606 -5.54 -32.00 -23.43
N LYS A 607 -5.56 -32.24 -24.74
CA LYS A 607 -6.55 -33.12 -25.40
C LYS A 607 -6.42 -34.57 -24.90
N SER A 608 -5.20 -35.08 -24.80
CA SER A 608 -4.90 -36.44 -24.32
C SER A 608 -5.32 -36.61 -22.85
N LEU A 609 -5.04 -35.61 -22.01
CA LEU A 609 -5.46 -35.60 -20.61
C LEU A 609 -7.00 -35.61 -20.47
N LYS A 610 -7.71 -34.81 -21.28
CA LYS A 610 -9.19 -34.79 -21.30
C LYS A 610 -9.78 -36.15 -21.71
N GLN A 611 -9.21 -36.80 -22.72
CA GLN A 611 -9.67 -38.12 -23.17
C GLN A 611 -9.47 -39.20 -22.10
N ALA A 612 -8.33 -39.17 -21.39
CA ALA A 612 -8.06 -40.08 -20.30
C ALA A 612 -9.02 -39.86 -19.10
N LEU A 613 -9.30 -38.59 -18.78
CA LEU A 613 -10.31 -38.21 -17.77
C LEU A 613 -11.71 -38.71 -18.14
N ASP A 614 -12.13 -38.54 -19.40
CA ASP A 614 -13.41 -39.05 -19.89
C ASP A 614 -13.51 -40.57 -19.79
N ALA A 615 -12.46 -41.29 -20.19
CA ALA A 615 -12.42 -42.75 -20.11
C ALA A 615 -12.52 -43.24 -18.65
N TYR A 616 -11.76 -42.63 -17.74
CA TYR A 616 -11.80 -42.96 -16.31
C TYR A 616 -13.17 -42.68 -15.69
N CYS A 617 -13.75 -41.51 -15.95
CA CYS A 617 -15.05 -41.16 -15.40
C CYS A 617 -16.16 -42.06 -15.97
N THR A 618 -16.06 -42.43 -17.26
CA THR A 618 -17.01 -43.37 -17.88
C THR A 618 -16.91 -44.74 -17.21
N LEU A 619 -15.69 -45.22 -16.96
CA LEU A 619 -15.45 -46.52 -16.32
C LEU A 619 -15.95 -46.56 -14.86
N LYS A 620 -15.67 -45.52 -14.06
CA LYS A 620 -15.95 -45.52 -12.61
C LYS A 620 -17.36 -45.03 -12.26
N PHE A 621 -17.95 -44.19 -13.10
CA PHE A 621 -19.21 -43.47 -12.82
C PHE A 621 -20.25 -43.57 -13.95
N GLY A 622 -19.91 -44.13 -15.12
CA GLY A 622 -20.83 -44.18 -16.26
C GLY A 622 -21.05 -42.83 -16.96
N LEU A 623 -20.20 -41.83 -16.70
CA LEU A 623 -20.39 -40.44 -17.13
C LEU A 623 -19.12 -39.86 -17.77
N LYS A 624 -19.25 -38.94 -18.73
CA LYS A 624 -18.09 -38.27 -19.35
C LYS A 624 -17.77 -36.95 -18.67
N PHE A 625 -16.51 -36.76 -18.27
CA PHE A 625 -16.04 -35.53 -17.62
C PHE A 625 -16.29 -34.27 -18.47
N THR A 626 -16.12 -34.37 -19.78
CA THR A 626 -16.27 -33.24 -20.72
C THR A 626 -17.71 -32.86 -21.03
N LYS A 627 -18.68 -33.76 -20.82
CA LYS A 627 -20.11 -33.54 -21.15
C LYS A 627 -21.01 -33.43 -19.93
N ASP A 628 -20.70 -34.16 -18.87
CA ASP A 628 -21.63 -34.40 -17.76
C ASP A 628 -21.06 -33.87 -16.44
N LYS A 629 -20.27 -32.80 -16.47
CA LYS A 629 -19.47 -32.33 -15.33
C LYS A 629 -20.31 -32.18 -14.05
N ASP A 630 -21.46 -31.52 -14.12
CA ASP A 630 -22.31 -31.27 -12.95
C ASP A 630 -23.04 -32.53 -12.46
N VAL A 631 -23.42 -33.42 -13.39
CA VAL A 631 -24.05 -34.72 -13.08
C VAL A 631 -23.02 -35.66 -12.44
N LEU A 632 -21.78 -35.62 -12.91
CA LEU A 632 -20.64 -36.37 -12.36
C LEU A 632 -20.31 -35.89 -10.95
N VAL A 633 -20.30 -34.56 -10.69
CA VAL A 633 -20.13 -34.02 -9.34
C VAL A 633 -21.21 -34.55 -8.40
N ARG A 634 -22.47 -34.59 -8.85
CA ARG A 634 -23.59 -35.08 -8.04
C ARG A 634 -23.49 -36.59 -7.77
N ALA A 635 -23.27 -37.41 -8.80
CA ALA A 635 -23.14 -38.86 -8.67
C ALA A 635 -21.98 -39.27 -7.74
N ILE A 636 -20.88 -38.52 -7.77
CA ILE A 636 -19.73 -38.73 -6.87
C ILE A 636 -20.08 -38.35 -5.42
N ARG A 637 -20.75 -37.21 -5.21
CA ARG A 637 -21.22 -36.80 -3.87
C ARG A 637 -22.15 -37.85 -3.27
N GLU A 638 -23.13 -38.30 -4.04
CA GLU A 638 -24.08 -39.34 -3.61
C GLU A 638 -23.38 -40.67 -3.28
N LYS A 639 -22.37 -41.07 -4.08
CA LYS A 639 -21.67 -42.35 -3.91
C LYS A 639 -20.72 -42.40 -2.72
N TYR A 640 -20.02 -41.29 -2.43
CA TYR A 640 -18.97 -41.28 -1.40
C TYR A 640 -19.33 -40.47 -0.15
N TYR A 641 -20.36 -39.61 -0.23
CA TYR A 641 -20.83 -38.76 0.86
C TYR A 641 -22.36 -38.71 0.91
N PRO A 642 -23.06 -39.87 1.04
CA PRO A 642 -24.51 -39.93 0.98
C PRO A 642 -25.23 -39.13 2.09
N SER A 643 -24.51 -38.71 3.15
CA SER A 643 -25.02 -37.87 4.23
C SER A 643 -24.89 -36.36 4.00
N VAL A 644 -24.31 -35.94 2.88
CA VAL A 644 -24.14 -34.52 2.51
C VAL A 644 -25.12 -34.22 1.37
N ASN A 645 -26.38 -33.97 1.73
CA ASN A 645 -27.38 -33.41 0.82
C ASN A 645 -27.40 -31.89 0.92
#